data_AF-A0A0C1EMT9-F1
#
_entry.id   AF-A0A0C1EMT9-F1
#
_cell.length_a   1.000
_cell.length_b   1.000
_cell.length_c   1.000
_cell.angle_alpha   90.00
_cell.angle_beta   90.00
_cell.angle_gamma   90.00
#
_symmetry.space_group_name_H-M   'P 1'
#
loop_
_entity.id
_entity.type
_entity.pdbx_description
1 polymer ?
#
loop_
_entity_poly.entity_id
_entity_poly.type
_entity_poly.pdbx_seq_one_letter_code
_entity_poly.pdbx_strand_id
1 'polypeptide(L)'
;MTTRDPIFQKNLGRWAKFSPEKAKRLKDYTQRSMSIVANPNQELNALFPVGEKMVPLHSTEDAKKEAADWFKSLELEDETVLYVYGVGLGYYYQAAREWLRNNDQHYLVFFEDSLEVLHRLFETDLGTQLLSDKQVFLFYFDRVDEEDEEIDKLFTTLSFLEYKISALESYETVRKPIYQQLRAKIRYYINFKECSAIEYMNFGQFFFRNFYKNILSLPDSHLGNGLFDQFKGVPAIICGAGPSLEKNGDLIAGLKDKALILAGGTAVNTLNAKGILPHFGVQIDPNWYQMTRLIMNQCYEVPFFYRNRFYHNAFKLIHGDRLYITGSGGYEIANWFEKHLGIDETQNVSEGHNVVNFSLAIATALGCNPIIFVGLDLAYTEDKSYAGGVISHPLHDRKQHFQTKNSMDELMVRDDINGEPVHTLWKWIAESVWFARFGLSNPNLTLINATEGGIGLPGIPNKTLKEVSEEYLQNQYDLSNWIQGEIQEHPMPPTVTRENIEKVINEMRDSLEKCLWYCQALSLEFNSQAEKIKNNEEVNLDFQDDKMIANLQALNEEPGYIHLLRVFSDMYLQAFTKKIELIRIQSAEDERKANLKKAELNTMRYQFLAETARVNLSLIKKTFERILRNSSRDIKEPGEPALSKDFSGDVYTFEKGVIKIVDLELKLNIEEKLPDGSYQTQKVEYPNGQVKKEWTWRNHLLEGPSSFYSETGALLGRDWYVKGKKQGKSKWFYATGALHSIQRFKDGLEEGTQEYFYPNGQLKTHLDYRQGKLHGDVKLYFSNGQLKRELHYENGKRNGVERMWAPDGKLEIEAHFQNDQPVGISREWREDGQLSKEYAYDENSKKLYAKQWDSKGVEIASQKINRMDYFDQVAIQTDVLTQSLDNVLQQLNRFVPIVSQDKTVGLKDESAKDIQHDLEVVQKEMEHLKKVGQDMLAESGINVEGEKEQIWKTPSSKKEVEKMLDEATSRMGEEMGELMQLLHETTSLIAHKFKEAAEKKEKEDKK
;
A
#
# COMPACT_ATOMS: atom_id res chain seq x y z
N MET A 1 1.35 -31.17 46.39
CA MET A 1 0.40 -32.13 45.80
C MET A 1 0.53 -32.05 44.30
N THR A 2 1.04 -33.12 43.71
CA THR A 2 1.41 -33.33 42.30
C THR A 2 0.20 -33.29 41.37
N THR A 3 0.39 -32.78 40.14
CA THR A 3 -0.16 -33.11 38.79
C THR A 3 -1.09 -34.32 38.56
N ARG A 4 -1.81 -34.80 39.57
CA ARG A 4 -2.68 -35.98 39.61
C ARG A 4 -4.18 -35.64 39.59
N ASP A 5 -4.56 -34.37 39.42
CA ASP A 5 -5.97 -34.02 39.24
C ASP A 5 -6.45 -34.60 37.88
N PRO A 6 -7.38 -35.57 37.88
CA PRO A 6 -7.88 -36.18 36.66
C PRO A 6 -8.59 -35.18 35.74
N ILE A 7 -9.23 -34.15 36.30
CA ILE A 7 -9.93 -33.11 35.55
C ILE A 7 -8.92 -32.25 34.81
N PHE A 8 -7.86 -31.82 35.50
CA PHE A 8 -6.77 -31.04 34.89
C PHE A 8 -6.13 -31.76 33.71
N GLN A 9 -5.75 -33.04 33.87
CA GLN A 9 -5.12 -33.79 32.77
C GLN A 9 -6.07 -33.97 31.57
N LYS A 10 -7.37 -34.15 31.83
CA LYS A 10 -8.39 -34.25 30.78
C LYS A 10 -8.56 -32.93 30.03
N ASN A 11 -8.63 -31.81 30.75
CA ASN A 11 -8.74 -30.47 30.17
C ASN A 11 -7.49 -30.06 29.40
N LEU A 12 -6.32 -30.34 29.96
CA LEU A 12 -5.03 -30.18 29.28
C LEU A 12 -4.99 -30.96 27.96
N GLY A 13 -5.44 -32.22 27.97
CA GLY A 13 -5.52 -33.05 26.76
C GLY A 13 -6.53 -32.54 25.72
N ARG A 14 -7.60 -31.85 26.13
CA ARG A 14 -8.54 -31.19 25.20
C ARG A 14 -7.89 -29.98 24.54
N TRP A 15 -7.30 -29.10 25.34
CA TRP A 15 -6.67 -27.88 24.83
C TRP A 15 -5.43 -28.18 23.98
N ALA A 16 -4.66 -29.22 24.31
CA ALA A 16 -3.48 -29.66 23.54
C ALA A 16 -3.79 -30.04 22.08
N LYS A 17 -5.04 -30.37 21.75
CA LYS A 17 -5.46 -30.61 20.35
C LYS A 17 -5.45 -29.34 19.51
N PHE A 18 -5.63 -28.18 20.15
CA PHE A 18 -5.70 -26.87 19.51
C PHE A 18 -4.42 -26.08 19.69
N SER A 19 -3.79 -26.15 20.87
CA SER A 19 -2.56 -25.39 21.21
C SER A 19 -1.50 -26.30 21.87
N PRO A 20 -0.82 -27.17 21.11
CA PRO A 20 0.05 -28.22 21.67
C PRO A 20 1.27 -27.66 22.43
N GLU A 21 1.92 -26.61 21.91
CA GLU A 21 3.09 -26.02 22.57
C GLU A 21 2.74 -25.32 23.89
N LYS A 22 1.63 -24.57 23.90
CA LYS A 22 1.13 -23.87 25.09
C LYS A 22 0.63 -24.85 26.15
N ALA A 23 0.00 -25.96 25.75
CA ALA A 23 -0.37 -27.03 26.67
C ALA A 23 0.85 -27.68 27.33
N LYS A 24 1.96 -27.88 26.59
CA LYS A 24 3.21 -28.36 27.18
C LYS A 24 3.74 -27.39 28.25
N ARG A 25 3.73 -26.09 27.95
CA ARG A 25 4.13 -25.05 28.92
C ARG A 25 3.25 -25.04 30.16
N LEU A 26 1.94 -25.15 30.00
CA LEU A 26 0.99 -25.21 31.12
C LEU A 26 1.19 -26.47 31.97
N LYS A 27 1.54 -27.61 31.36
CA LYS A 27 1.85 -28.86 32.06
C LYS A 27 3.06 -28.74 32.98
N ASP A 28 4.08 -28.01 32.52
CA ASP A 28 5.36 -27.83 33.22
C ASP A 28 5.33 -26.62 34.18
N TYR A 29 4.22 -25.88 34.23
CA TYR A 29 4.03 -24.73 35.09
C TYR A 29 3.89 -25.12 36.57
N THR A 30 4.80 -24.66 37.41
CA THR A 30 4.90 -25.06 38.83
C THR A 30 4.80 -23.91 39.83
N GLN A 31 4.86 -22.66 39.36
CA GLN A 31 4.70 -21.49 40.21
C GLN A 31 3.23 -21.33 40.63
N ARG A 32 2.99 -21.05 41.91
CA ARG A 32 1.63 -20.85 42.46
C ARG A 32 1.64 -19.63 43.36
N SER A 33 1.30 -18.48 42.79
CA SER A 33 1.23 -17.18 43.48
C SER A 33 -0.19 -16.81 43.89
N MET A 34 -1.21 -17.46 43.31
CA MET A 34 -2.61 -17.21 43.57
C MET A 34 -3.15 -18.05 44.73
N SER A 35 -3.92 -17.39 45.60
CA SER A 35 -4.70 -18.05 46.65
C SER A 35 -6.13 -18.28 46.19
N ILE A 36 -6.68 -19.45 46.46
CA ILE A 36 -8.09 -19.77 46.19
C ILE A 36 -8.91 -19.50 47.45
N VAL A 37 -10.01 -18.76 47.30
CA VAL A 37 -11.01 -18.55 48.34
C VAL A 37 -12.39 -18.92 47.81
N ALA A 38 -13.33 -19.15 48.71
CA ALA A 38 -14.74 -19.26 48.37
C ALA A 38 -15.49 -18.02 48.88
N ASN A 39 -16.40 -17.47 48.09
CA ASN A 39 -17.30 -16.41 48.53
C ASN A 39 -18.42 -16.97 49.44
N PRO A 40 -19.29 -16.14 50.03
CA PRO A 40 -20.40 -16.61 50.87
C PRO A 40 -21.34 -17.61 50.18
N ASN A 41 -21.42 -17.56 48.85
CA ASN A 41 -22.20 -18.47 48.01
C ASN A 41 -21.46 -19.77 47.62
N GLN A 42 -20.29 -20.05 48.24
CA GLN A 42 -19.42 -21.20 47.96
C GLN A 42 -18.84 -21.22 46.53
N GLU A 43 -18.78 -20.07 45.87
CA GLU A 43 -18.19 -19.91 44.54
C GLU A 43 -16.69 -19.66 44.67
N LEU A 44 -15.89 -20.39 43.91
CA LEU A 44 -14.45 -20.26 43.95
C LEU A 44 -14.01 -18.94 43.32
N ASN A 45 -13.00 -18.33 43.91
CA ASN A 45 -12.36 -17.14 43.39
C ASN A 45 -10.85 -17.30 43.57
N ALA A 46 -10.08 -16.83 42.60
CA ALA A 46 -8.63 -16.80 42.70
C ALA A 46 -8.20 -15.36 42.94
N LEU A 47 -7.36 -15.15 43.95
CA LEU A 47 -6.74 -13.85 44.16
C LEU A 47 -5.36 -13.86 43.54
N PHE A 48 -5.07 -12.83 42.75
CA PHE A 48 -3.78 -12.66 42.09
C PHE A 48 -3.03 -11.46 42.66
N PRO A 49 -1.68 -11.52 42.71
CA PRO A 49 -0.87 -10.44 43.24
C PRO A 49 -0.84 -9.25 42.28
N VAL A 50 -1.03 -8.04 42.82
CA VAL A 50 -0.93 -6.75 42.14
C VAL A 50 -0.14 -5.82 43.05
N GLY A 51 1.18 -5.73 42.82
CA GLY A 51 2.10 -5.16 43.79
C GLY A 51 2.10 -5.98 45.08
N GLU A 52 1.85 -5.34 46.22
CA GLU A 52 1.75 -6.00 47.53
C GLU A 52 0.32 -6.48 47.88
N LYS A 53 -0.68 -6.19 47.04
CA LYS A 53 -2.09 -6.52 47.30
C LYS A 53 -2.53 -7.76 46.56
N MET A 54 -3.39 -8.55 47.19
CA MET A 54 -4.09 -9.67 46.55
C MET A 54 -5.45 -9.18 46.05
N VAL A 55 -5.66 -9.20 44.74
CA VAL A 55 -6.90 -8.75 44.09
C VAL A 55 -7.69 -9.98 43.62
N PRO A 56 -9.00 -10.06 43.89
CA PRO A 56 -9.81 -11.18 43.42
C PRO A 56 -10.08 -11.08 41.91
N LEU A 57 -10.12 -12.22 41.22
CA LEU A 57 -10.47 -12.28 39.78
C LEU A 57 -11.94 -11.95 39.53
N HIS A 58 -12.81 -12.37 40.46
CA HIS A 58 -14.26 -12.15 40.42
C HIS A 58 -14.71 -11.44 41.71
N SER A 59 -16.01 -11.19 41.84
CA SER A 59 -16.64 -10.60 43.00
C SER A 59 -16.45 -11.46 44.23
N THR A 60 -16.12 -10.82 45.36
CA THR A 60 -16.01 -11.48 46.66
C THR A 60 -17.37 -11.79 47.27
N GLU A 61 -18.45 -11.26 46.70
CA GLU A 61 -19.83 -11.46 47.17
C GLU A 61 -20.58 -12.45 46.28
N ASP A 62 -20.57 -12.25 44.96
CA ASP A 62 -21.35 -13.04 43.99
C ASP A 62 -20.73 -12.99 42.58
N ALA A 63 -19.96 -14.01 42.23
CA ALA A 63 -19.21 -14.09 40.96
C ALA A 63 -20.13 -14.41 39.78
N LYS A 64 -21.21 -15.17 40.00
CA LYS A 64 -22.18 -15.46 38.94
C LYS A 64 -23.02 -14.24 38.61
N LYS A 65 -23.42 -13.45 39.62
CA LYS A 65 -24.14 -12.20 39.39
C LYS A 65 -23.28 -11.18 38.66
N GLU A 66 -22.02 -11.02 39.05
CA GLU A 66 -21.07 -10.18 38.30
C GLU A 66 -21.04 -10.56 36.82
N ALA A 67 -20.81 -11.84 36.51
CA ALA A 67 -20.77 -12.31 35.12
C ALA A 67 -22.11 -12.09 34.39
N ALA A 68 -23.25 -12.27 35.07
CA ALA A 68 -24.57 -12.04 34.48
C ALA A 68 -24.85 -10.55 34.21
N ASP A 69 -24.46 -9.68 35.13
CA ASP A 69 -24.63 -8.23 35.00
C ASP A 69 -23.67 -7.67 33.94
N TRP A 70 -22.43 -8.16 33.90
CA TRP A 70 -21.48 -7.94 32.81
C TRP A 70 -22.10 -8.29 31.46
N PHE A 71 -22.59 -9.52 31.30
CA PHE A 71 -23.11 -9.97 30.01
C PHE A 71 -24.31 -9.12 29.54
N LYS A 72 -25.20 -8.73 30.47
CA LYS A 72 -26.32 -7.83 30.16
C LYS A 72 -25.87 -6.43 29.73
N SER A 73 -24.76 -5.93 30.29
CA SER A 73 -24.22 -4.61 29.95
C SER A 73 -23.61 -4.55 28.54
N LEU A 74 -23.35 -5.69 27.93
CA LEU A 74 -22.67 -5.76 26.64
C LEU A 74 -23.55 -5.41 25.46
N GLU A 75 -24.88 -5.30 25.54
CA GLU A 75 -25.75 -4.94 24.40
C GLU A 75 -25.34 -5.66 23.09
N LEU A 76 -25.58 -6.97 22.99
CA LEU A 76 -25.10 -7.86 21.90
C LEU A 76 -26.18 -8.15 20.85
N GLU A 77 -26.96 -7.16 20.44
CA GLU A 77 -28.12 -7.35 19.56
C GLU A 77 -27.71 -7.75 18.14
N ASP A 78 -26.65 -7.13 17.60
CA ASP A 78 -26.17 -7.35 16.23
C ASP A 78 -24.84 -8.12 16.19
N GLU A 79 -24.16 -8.25 17.33
CA GLU A 79 -22.83 -8.85 17.39
C GLU A 79 -22.87 -10.38 17.31
N THR A 80 -21.93 -10.92 16.54
CA THR A 80 -21.77 -12.36 16.32
C THR A 80 -20.51 -12.91 16.99
N VAL A 81 -19.53 -12.06 17.31
CA VAL A 81 -18.30 -12.47 18.00
C VAL A 81 -18.08 -11.62 19.24
N LEU A 82 -17.87 -12.27 20.38
CA LEU A 82 -17.47 -11.62 21.62
C LEU A 82 -16.01 -11.98 21.97
N TYR A 83 -15.11 -11.02 21.85
CA TYR A 83 -13.73 -11.13 22.33
C TYR A 83 -13.64 -10.68 23.78
N VAL A 84 -13.05 -11.49 24.66
CA VAL A 84 -12.94 -11.22 26.09
C VAL A 84 -11.50 -11.38 26.56
N TYR A 85 -10.95 -10.34 27.18
CA TYR A 85 -9.68 -10.42 27.90
C TYR A 85 -9.87 -10.93 29.32
N GLY A 86 -9.22 -12.05 29.63
CA GLY A 86 -9.36 -12.83 30.84
C GLY A 86 -10.41 -13.94 30.69
N VAL A 87 -10.11 -15.14 31.18
CA VAL A 87 -11.08 -16.24 31.24
C VAL A 87 -11.58 -16.51 32.66
N GLY A 88 -10.77 -16.13 33.66
CA GLY A 88 -11.04 -16.37 35.06
C GLY A 88 -11.28 -17.85 35.35
N LEU A 89 -12.33 -18.16 36.11
CA LEU A 89 -12.72 -19.54 36.45
C LEU A 89 -13.94 -20.03 35.63
N GLY A 90 -14.28 -19.32 34.54
CA GLY A 90 -15.33 -19.73 33.60
C GLY A 90 -16.72 -19.15 33.84
N TYR A 91 -16.91 -18.25 34.82
CA TYR A 91 -18.22 -17.62 35.09
C TYR A 91 -18.76 -16.80 33.92
N TYR A 92 -17.87 -16.12 33.19
CA TYR A 92 -18.25 -15.28 32.04
C TYR A 92 -18.70 -16.15 30.84
N TYR A 93 -18.08 -17.32 30.65
CA TYR A 93 -18.60 -18.35 29.72
C TYR A 93 -19.99 -18.83 30.15
N GLN A 94 -20.21 -19.06 31.45
CA GLN A 94 -21.51 -19.49 31.95
C GLN A 94 -22.61 -18.46 31.65
N ALA A 95 -22.33 -17.16 31.78
CA ALA A 95 -23.26 -16.09 31.47
C ALA A 95 -23.57 -15.99 29.96
N ALA A 96 -22.56 -16.13 29.10
CA ALA A 96 -22.71 -16.06 27.64
C ALA A 96 -23.33 -17.32 27.00
N ARG A 97 -23.48 -18.42 27.76
CA ARG A 97 -23.84 -19.73 27.22
C ARG A 97 -25.22 -19.77 26.54
N GLU A 98 -26.19 -19.02 27.03
CA GLU A 98 -27.51 -18.94 26.39
C GLU A 98 -27.43 -18.22 25.06
N TRP A 99 -26.71 -17.09 25.00
CA TRP A 99 -26.47 -16.36 23.75
C TRP A 99 -25.75 -17.21 22.71
N LEU A 100 -24.72 -17.97 23.09
CA LEU A 100 -24.04 -18.90 22.18
C LEU A 100 -25.01 -19.91 21.56
N ARG A 101 -25.93 -20.48 22.35
CA ARG A 101 -26.88 -21.50 21.88
C ARG A 101 -28.04 -20.94 21.05
N ASN A 102 -28.31 -19.65 21.16
CA ASN A 102 -29.41 -19.01 20.43
C ASN A 102 -29.09 -18.83 18.95
N ASN A 103 -27.80 -18.81 18.58
CA ASN A 103 -27.38 -18.69 17.20
C ASN A 103 -26.04 -19.42 16.98
N ASP A 104 -26.04 -20.35 16.03
CA ASP A 104 -24.85 -21.11 15.64
C ASP A 104 -23.73 -20.20 15.09
N GLN A 105 -24.02 -18.97 14.66
CA GLN A 105 -22.98 -18.01 14.25
C GLN A 105 -22.41 -17.17 15.40
N HIS A 106 -22.82 -17.41 16.65
CA HIS A 106 -22.23 -16.75 17.80
C HIS A 106 -20.93 -17.42 18.24
N TYR A 107 -19.89 -16.62 18.49
CA TYR A 107 -18.58 -17.09 18.94
C TYR A 107 -18.10 -16.31 20.16
N LEU A 108 -17.44 -17.01 21.08
CA LEU A 108 -16.82 -16.42 22.26
C LEU A 108 -15.32 -16.72 22.25
N VAL A 109 -14.49 -15.69 22.30
CA VAL A 109 -13.04 -15.82 22.23
C VAL A 109 -12.42 -15.25 23.50
N PHE A 110 -11.77 -16.09 24.28
CA PHE A 110 -11.01 -15.68 25.46
C PHE A 110 -9.53 -15.51 25.13
N PHE A 111 -8.95 -14.40 25.59
CA PHE A 111 -7.51 -14.16 25.62
C PHE A 111 -7.02 -14.11 27.06
N GLU A 112 -6.06 -14.95 27.43
CA GLU A 112 -5.52 -15.04 28.79
C GLU A 112 -3.99 -14.90 28.78
N ASP A 113 -3.46 -14.05 29.66
CA ASP A 113 -2.02 -13.81 29.80
C ASP A 113 -1.42 -14.48 31.05
N SER A 114 -2.22 -15.20 31.83
CA SER A 114 -1.78 -15.91 33.02
C SER A 114 -1.90 -17.44 32.89
N LEU A 115 -0.75 -18.13 32.84
CA LEU A 115 -0.71 -19.59 32.95
C LEU A 115 -1.31 -20.09 34.28
N GLU A 116 -1.21 -19.30 35.36
CA GLU A 116 -1.79 -19.70 36.64
C GLU A 116 -3.32 -19.67 36.59
N VAL A 117 -3.94 -18.67 35.96
CA VAL A 117 -5.40 -18.63 35.74
C VAL A 117 -5.85 -19.81 34.89
N LEU A 118 -5.16 -20.11 33.78
CA LEU A 118 -5.46 -21.28 32.96
C LEU A 118 -5.33 -22.58 33.75
N HIS A 119 -4.29 -22.70 34.57
CA HIS A 119 -4.10 -23.86 35.41
C HIS A 119 -5.29 -24.04 36.36
N ARG A 120 -5.79 -22.95 36.97
CA ARG A 120 -6.95 -23.00 37.87
C ARG A 120 -8.25 -23.29 37.14
N LEU A 121 -8.49 -22.69 35.99
CA LEU A 121 -9.64 -23.01 35.15
C LEU A 121 -9.66 -24.51 34.82
N PHE A 122 -8.50 -25.10 34.49
CA PHE A 122 -8.41 -26.49 34.06
C PHE A 122 -8.65 -27.49 35.18
N GLU A 123 -8.57 -27.07 36.46
CA GLU A 123 -8.97 -27.85 37.64
C GLU A 123 -10.50 -27.85 37.85
N THR A 124 -11.30 -27.14 37.03
CA THR A 124 -12.75 -26.99 37.22
C THR A 124 -13.61 -27.72 36.18
N ASP A 125 -14.85 -28.04 36.57
CA ASP A 125 -15.88 -28.55 35.66
C ASP A 125 -16.34 -27.49 34.64
N LEU A 126 -16.31 -26.20 34.99
CA LEU A 126 -16.59 -25.11 34.05
C LEU A 126 -15.53 -25.05 32.95
N GLY A 127 -14.24 -25.22 33.30
CA GLY A 127 -13.17 -25.37 32.32
C GLY A 127 -13.39 -26.57 31.39
N THR A 128 -13.91 -27.68 31.92
CA THR A 128 -14.32 -28.83 31.09
C THR A 128 -15.40 -28.46 30.08
N GLN A 129 -16.44 -27.73 30.50
CA GLN A 129 -17.54 -27.31 29.63
C GLN A 129 -17.06 -26.35 28.56
N LEU A 130 -16.32 -25.31 28.94
CA LEU A 130 -15.76 -24.30 28.05
C LEU A 130 -14.88 -24.94 26.96
N LEU A 131 -13.92 -25.78 27.34
CA LEU A 131 -13.02 -26.46 26.39
C LEU A 131 -13.70 -27.52 25.51
N SER A 132 -14.95 -27.88 25.81
CA SER A 132 -15.74 -28.82 25.03
C SER A 132 -16.75 -28.11 24.13
N ASP A 133 -16.90 -26.80 24.27
CA ASP A 133 -17.83 -25.97 23.51
C ASP A 133 -17.20 -25.59 22.16
N LYS A 134 -17.93 -25.85 21.08
CA LYS A 134 -17.45 -25.64 19.70
C LYS A 134 -17.45 -24.18 19.28
N GLN A 135 -18.23 -23.35 19.97
CA GLN A 135 -18.33 -21.91 19.70
C GLN A 135 -17.37 -21.09 20.56
N VAL A 136 -16.53 -21.75 21.38
CA VAL A 136 -15.61 -21.07 22.31
C VAL A 136 -14.15 -21.35 21.94
N PHE A 137 -13.36 -20.28 21.90
CA PHE A 137 -11.92 -20.34 21.68
C PHE A 137 -11.18 -19.77 22.90
N LEU A 138 -10.06 -20.41 23.27
CA LEU A 138 -9.23 -19.98 24.40
C LEU A 138 -7.77 -19.86 23.96
N PHE A 139 -7.27 -18.63 23.95
CA PHE A 139 -5.92 -18.28 23.55
C PHE A 139 -5.09 -17.79 24.71
N TYR A 140 -3.88 -18.33 24.82
CA TYR A 140 -2.84 -17.82 25.73
C TYR A 140 -1.82 -16.98 24.96
N PHE A 141 -1.40 -15.86 25.53
CA PHE A 141 -0.32 -15.01 25.02
C PHE A 141 0.61 -14.54 26.15
N ASP A 142 1.91 -14.40 25.90
CA ASP A 142 2.85 -13.86 26.90
C ASP A 142 2.90 -12.33 26.84
N ARG A 143 2.95 -11.77 25.63
CA ARG A 143 2.91 -10.33 25.40
C ARG A 143 1.97 -9.99 24.24
N VAL A 144 1.32 -8.83 24.35
CA VAL A 144 0.32 -8.41 23.35
C VAL A 144 0.97 -8.17 21.98
N ASP A 145 2.20 -7.67 21.95
CA ASP A 145 2.96 -7.35 20.73
C ASP A 145 3.57 -8.56 20.01
N GLU A 146 3.36 -9.78 20.54
CA GLU A 146 3.78 -11.01 19.87
C GLU A 146 2.82 -11.39 18.73
N GLU A 147 3.37 -11.87 17.62
CA GLU A 147 2.55 -12.48 16.57
C GLU A 147 2.36 -13.95 16.91
N ASP A 148 1.16 -14.45 16.65
CA ASP A 148 0.77 -15.81 16.95
C ASP A 148 -0.07 -16.33 15.78
N GLU A 149 0.44 -17.37 15.13
CA GLU A 149 -0.18 -17.94 13.93
C GLU A 149 -1.60 -18.48 14.21
N GLU A 150 -1.87 -18.94 15.44
CA GLU A 150 -3.20 -19.41 15.84
C GLU A 150 -4.19 -18.23 15.90
N ILE A 151 -3.74 -17.09 16.46
CA ILE A 151 -4.53 -15.86 16.53
C ILE A 151 -4.75 -15.27 15.13
N ASP A 152 -3.74 -15.26 14.27
CA ASP A 152 -3.86 -14.78 12.89
C ASP A 152 -4.86 -15.62 12.09
N LYS A 153 -4.84 -16.95 12.26
CA LYS A 153 -5.82 -17.85 11.67
C LYS A 153 -7.23 -17.58 12.19
N LEU A 154 -7.37 -17.31 13.49
CA LEU A 154 -8.65 -16.95 14.10
C LEU A 154 -9.21 -15.66 13.51
N PHE A 155 -8.43 -14.58 13.51
CA PHE A 155 -8.88 -13.29 12.97
C PHE A 155 -9.27 -13.40 11.51
N THR A 156 -8.51 -14.16 10.71
CA THR A 156 -8.89 -14.45 9.31
C THR A 156 -10.20 -15.23 9.22
N THR A 157 -10.48 -16.14 10.16
CA THR A 157 -11.69 -16.98 10.17
C THR A 157 -12.93 -16.19 10.57
N LEU A 158 -12.78 -15.25 11.52
CA LEU A 158 -13.85 -14.43 12.06
C LEU A 158 -13.91 -13.03 11.41
N SER A 159 -13.19 -12.81 10.30
CA SER A 159 -13.25 -11.56 9.54
C SER A 159 -14.66 -11.35 8.97
N PHE A 160 -15.09 -10.10 8.82
CA PHE A 160 -16.43 -9.71 8.33
C PHE A 160 -17.60 -10.10 9.24
N LEU A 161 -17.32 -10.55 10.47
CA LEU A 161 -18.34 -10.79 11.48
C LEU A 161 -18.41 -9.61 12.44
N GLU A 162 -19.62 -9.16 12.75
CA GLU A 162 -19.84 -8.11 13.75
C GLU A 162 -19.31 -8.57 15.11
N TYR A 163 -18.52 -7.73 15.76
CA TYR A 163 -17.79 -8.11 16.96
C TYR A 163 -17.80 -7.06 18.07
N LYS A 164 -17.71 -7.55 19.30
CA LYS A 164 -17.47 -6.74 20.50
C LYS A 164 -16.21 -7.19 21.22
N ILE A 165 -15.53 -6.24 21.86
CA ILE A 165 -14.33 -6.50 22.66
C ILE A 165 -14.59 -6.04 24.10
N SER A 166 -14.48 -6.96 25.05
CA SER A 166 -14.64 -6.72 26.49
C SER A 166 -13.47 -7.33 27.27
N ALA A 167 -13.44 -7.12 28.58
CA ALA A 167 -12.61 -7.84 29.52
C ALA A 167 -13.43 -8.31 30.73
N LEU A 168 -12.83 -9.13 31.60
CA LEU A 168 -13.29 -9.28 32.98
C LEU A 168 -13.21 -7.94 33.70
N GLU A 169 -14.14 -7.68 34.63
CA GLU A 169 -14.19 -6.42 35.38
C GLU A 169 -12.88 -6.15 36.14
N SER A 170 -12.30 -7.19 36.75
CA SER A 170 -10.99 -7.11 37.41
C SER A 170 -9.83 -6.83 36.45
N TYR A 171 -9.89 -7.33 35.22
CA TYR A 171 -8.86 -7.12 34.20
C TYR A 171 -8.96 -5.73 33.57
N GLU A 172 -10.18 -5.25 33.30
CA GLU A 172 -10.39 -3.90 32.77
C GLU A 172 -9.85 -2.82 33.72
N THR A 173 -10.03 -3.03 35.02
CA THR A 173 -9.60 -2.08 36.06
C THR A 173 -8.10 -2.19 36.36
N VAL A 174 -7.60 -3.40 36.61
CA VAL A 174 -6.24 -3.61 37.11
C VAL A 174 -5.21 -3.79 36.00
N ARG A 175 -5.63 -4.32 34.84
CA ARG A 175 -4.77 -4.59 33.68
C ARG A 175 -5.12 -3.70 32.49
N LYS A 176 -5.63 -2.50 32.76
CA LYS A 176 -6.07 -1.51 31.76
C LYS A 176 -5.07 -1.30 30.60
N PRO A 177 -3.75 -1.17 30.83
CA PRO A 177 -2.80 -1.00 29.71
C PRO A 177 -2.72 -2.20 28.77
N ILE A 178 -2.85 -3.43 29.29
CA ILE A 178 -2.84 -4.66 28.49
C ILE A 178 -4.15 -4.77 27.71
N TYR A 179 -5.28 -4.50 28.37
CA TYR A 179 -6.60 -4.49 27.72
C TYR A 179 -6.66 -3.52 26.54
N GLN A 180 -6.19 -2.28 26.73
CA GLN A 180 -6.14 -1.27 25.66
C GLN A 180 -5.26 -1.71 24.49
N GLN A 181 -4.08 -2.29 24.76
CA GLN A 181 -3.20 -2.83 23.72
C GLN A 181 -3.86 -3.97 22.96
N LEU A 182 -4.48 -4.91 23.67
CA LEU A 182 -5.11 -6.08 23.06
C LEU A 182 -6.33 -5.66 22.21
N ARG A 183 -7.12 -4.71 22.69
CA ARG A 183 -8.23 -4.12 21.93
C ARG A 183 -7.75 -3.45 20.64
N ALA A 184 -6.71 -2.62 20.73
CA ALA A 184 -6.11 -1.97 19.57
C ALA A 184 -5.53 -2.99 18.58
N LYS A 185 -4.89 -4.06 19.09
CA LYS A 185 -4.40 -5.19 18.29
C LYS A 185 -5.52 -5.88 17.52
N ILE A 186 -6.56 -6.35 18.21
CA ILE A 186 -7.68 -7.07 17.61
C ILE A 186 -8.30 -6.23 16.48
N ARG A 187 -8.59 -4.95 16.76
CA ARG A 187 -9.14 -4.00 15.77
C ARG A 187 -8.24 -3.84 14.56
N TYR A 188 -6.95 -3.62 14.78
CA TYR A 188 -5.98 -3.45 13.70
C TYR A 188 -5.91 -4.69 12.81
N TYR A 189 -5.77 -5.88 13.40
CA TYR A 189 -5.62 -7.11 12.62
C TYR A 189 -6.90 -7.48 11.86
N ILE A 190 -8.08 -7.38 12.49
CA ILE A 190 -9.36 -7.62 11.80
C ILE A 190 -9.50 -6.65 10.62
N ASN A 191 -9.34 -5.35 10.85
CA ASN A 191 -9.44 -4.35 9.79
C ASN A 191 -8.39 -4.55 8.69
N PHE A 192 -7.16 -4.93 9.03
CA PHE A 192 -6.13 -5.24 8.05
C PHE A 192 -6.53 -6.41 7.16
N LYS A 193 -7.05 -7.51 7.75
CA LYS A 193 -7.52 -8.68 7.00
C LYS A 193 -8.73 -8.34 6.13
N GLU A 194 -9.66 -7.54 6.63
CA GLU A 194 -10.82 -7.07 5.88
C GLU A 194 -10.41 -6.17 4.72
N CYS A 195 -9.52 -5.19 4.93
CA CYS A 195 -8.98 -4.35 3.86
C CYS A 195 -8.29 -5.18 2.76
N SER A 196 -7.46 -6.16 3.15
CA SER A 196 -6.85 -7.08 2.19
C SER A 196 -7.92 -7.87 1.43
N ALA A 197 -8.91 -8.43 2.12
CA ALA A 197 -9.97 -9.19 1.47
C ALA A 197 -10.87 -8.32 0.57
N ILE A 198 -11.15 -7.07 0.94
CA ILE A 198 -11.88 -6.08 0.12
C ILE A 198 -11.12 -5.77 -1.17
N GLU A 199 -9.78 -5.69 -1.15
CA GLU A 199 -8.98 -5.54 -2.38
C GLU A 199 -9.22 -6.70 -3.35
N TYR A 200 -9.24 -7.95 -2.85
CA TYR A 200 -9.55 -9.12 -3.66
C TYR A 200 -11.01 -9.19 -4.08
N MET A 201 -11.96 -8.84 -3.20
CA MET A 201 -13.39 -8.79 -3.52
C MET A 201 -13.71 -7.72 -4.57
N ASN A 202 -12.93 -6.62 -4.61
CA ASN A 202 -12.94 -5.63 -5.69
C ASN A 202 -12.06 -6.03 -6.89
N PHE A 203 -11.86 -7.34 -7.11
CA PHE A 203 -11.19 -7.93 -8.26
C PHE A 203 -9.73 -7.48 -8.47
N GLY A 204 -9.07 -6.96 -7.42
CA GLY A 204 -7.72 -6.40 -7.50
C GLY A 204 -7.60 -5.21 -8.45
N GLN A 205 -8.71 -4.54 -8.77
CA GLN A 205 -8.78 -3.55 -9.85
C GLN A 205 -7.74 -2.42 -9.70
N PHE A 206 -7.48 -1.97 -8.46
CA PHE A 206 -6.48 -0.94 -8.17
C PHE A 206 -5.07 -1.38 -8.54
N PHE A 207 -4.68 -2.60 -8.14
CA PHE A 207 -3.39 -3.19 -8.46
C PHE A 207 -3.24 -3.38 -9.98
N PHE A 208 -4.17 -4.07 -10.63
CA PHE A 208 -4.06 -4.41 -12.06
C PHE A 208 -4.09 -3.19 -12.96
N ARG A 209 -4.85 -2.15 -12.60
CA ARG A 209 -4.84 -0.86 -13.31
C ARG A 209 -3.44 -0.24 -13.32
N ASN A 210 -2.71 -0.33 -12.21
CA ASN A 210 -1.35 0.17 -12.13
C ASN A 210 -0.39 -0.76 -12.88
N PHE A 211 -0.49 -2.07 -12.63
CA PHE A 211 0.36 -3.10 -13.23
C PHE A 211 0.40 -3.04 -14.75
N TYR A 212 -0.75 -3.15 -15.43
CA TYR A 212 -0.79 -3.16 -16.90
C TYR A 212 -0.31 -1.86 -17.54
N LYS A 213 -0.44 -0.72 -16.84
CA LYS A 213 0.06 0.56 -17.35
C LYS A 213 1.56 0.72 -17.16
N ASN A 214 2.08 0.30 -16.01
CA ASN A 214 3.48 0.47 -15.66
C ASN A 214 4.38 -0.53 -16.41
N ILE A 215 3.90 -1.76 -16.64
CA ILE A 215 4.70 -2.79 -17.33
C ILE A 215 5.12 -2.36 -18.74
N LEU A 216 4.33 -1.51 -19.41
CA LEU A 216 4.66 -0.95 -20.72
C LEU A 216 5.86 0.00 -20.71
N SER A 217 6.27 0.47 -19.53
CA SER A 217 7.43 1.34 -19.34
C SER A 217 8.69 0.57 -18.92
N LEU A 218 8.64 -0.76 -18.82
CA LEU A 218 9.82 -1.57 -18.54
C LEU A 218 10.97 -1.33 -19.54
N PRO A 219 10.75 -1.15 -20.87
CA PRO A 219 11.85 -0.88 -21.80
C PRO A 219 12.63 0.41 -21.48
N ASP A 220 11.99 1.37 -20.80
CA ASP A 220 12.60 2.63 -20.35
C ASP A 220 13.18 2.54 -18.92
N SER A 221 13.28 1.34 -18.36
CA SER A 221 13.76 1.08 -16.99
C SER A 221 15.09 0.31 -16.99
N HIS A 222 15.74 0.28 -15.84
CA HIS A 222 16.89 -0.59 -15.56
C HIS A 222 16.49 -1.70 -14.58
N LEU A 223 17.23 -2.81 -14.59
CA LEU A 223 16.98 -3.92 -13.69
C LEU A 223 17.58 -3.62 -12.32
N GLY A 224 16.72 -3.27 -11.35
CA GLY A 224 17.14 -2.96 -9.99
C GLY A 224 17.77 -4.14 -9.26
N ASN A 225 17.35 -5.38 -9.57
CA ASN A 225 17.96 -6.59 -9.03
C ASN A 225 19.44 -6.71 -9.38
N GLY A 226 19.88 -6.16 -10.52
CA GLY A 226 21.28 -6.19 -10.93
C GLY A 226 22.22 -5.43 -9.97
N LEU A 227 21.69 -4.48 -9.21
CA LEU A 227 22.47 -3.72 -8.23
C LEU A 227 22.72 -4.50 -6.93
N PHE A 228 22.20 -5.72 -6.79
CA PHE A 228 22.39 -6.51 -5.59
C PHE A 228 23.87 -6.87 -5.39
N ASP A 229 24.29 -6.83 -4.13
CA ASP A 229 25.67 -6.95 -3.65
C ASP A 229 26.68 -5.94 -4.24
N GLN A 230 26.26 -4.99 -5.10
CA GLN A 230 27.18 -4.03 -5.70
C GLN A 230 27.72 -2.99 -4.71
N PHE A 231 27.11 -2.85 -3.53
CA PHE A 231 27.53 -1.91 -2.48
C PHE A 231 27.94 -2.66 -1.20
N LYS A 232 28.51 -3.86 -1.36
CA LYS A 232 28.91 -4.71 -0.24
C LYS A 232 29.83 -3.99 0.75
N GLY A 233 29.38 -3.89 2.01
CA GLY A 233 30.12 -3.25 3.10
C GLY A 233 30.10 -1.71 3.08
N VAL A 234 29.31 -1.10 2.19
CA VAL A 234 29.03 0.34 2.23
C VAL A 234 27.93 0.58 3.26
N PRO A 235 28.05 1.57 4.16
CA PRO A 235 26.97 1.92 5.06
C PRO A 235 25.74 2.47 4.31
N ALA A 236 24.54 2.21 4.82
CA ALA A 236 23.32 2.82 4.30
C ALA A 236 22.54 3.55 5.41
N ILE A 237 21.95 4.69 5.06
CA ILE A 237 21.03 5.48 5.87
C ILE A 237 19.65 5.39 5.22
N ILE A 238 18.67 4.89 5.97
CA ILE A 238 17.28 4.84 5.57
C ILE A 238 16.54 5.95 6.32
N CYS A 239 16.03 6.91 5.58
CA CYS A 239 15.29 8.03 6.13
C CYS A 239 13.79 7.71 6.20
N GLY A 240 13.24 7.77 7.41
CA GLY A 240 11.80 7.91 7.63
C GLY A 240 11.33 9.35 7.48
N ALA A 241 10.04 9.57 7.75
CA ALA A 241 9.43 10.89 7.66
C ALA A 241 9.04 11.48 9.03
N GLY A 242 9.45 10.83 10.12
CA GLY A 242 9.11 11.24 11.47
C GLY A 242 9.78 12.57 11.86
N PRO A 243 9.23 13.28 12.87
CA PRO A 243 9.68 14.61 13.25
C PRO A 243 11.18 14.70 13.59
N SER A 244 11.78 13.64 14.13
CA SER A 244 13.19 13.67 14.50
C SER A 244 14.14 13.84 13.29
N LEU A 245 13.67 13.63 12.05
CA LEU A 245 14.47 13.85 10.86
C LEU A 245 14.92 15.31 10.73
N GLU A 246 14.12 16.27 11.21
CA GLU A 246 14.46 17.69 11.15
C GLU A 246 15.76 18.05 11.87
N LYS A 247 16.08 17.32 12.96
CA LYS A 247 17.27 17.53 13.79
C LYS A 247 18.56 17.20 13.03
N ASN A 248 18.46 16.34 12.01
CA ASN A 248 19.60 15.69 11.38
C ASN A 248 19.88 16.14 9.93
N GLY A 249 19.11 17.08 9.38
CA GLY A 249 19.24 17.51 7.98
C GLY A 249 20.68 17.91 7.58
N ASP A 250 21.29 18.85 8.30
CA ASP A 250 22.64 19.33 7.97
C ASP A 250 23.70 18.22 8.07
N LEU A 251 23.54 17.31 9.04
CA LEU A 251 24.43 16.17 9.20
C LEU A 251 24.26 15.18 8.04
N ILE A 252 23.03 14.83 7.66
CA ILE A 252 22.75 13.93 6.53
C ILE A 252 23.35 14.48 5.24
N ALA A 253 23.25 15.80 4.99
CA ALA A 253 23.84 16.44 3.82
C ALA A 253 25.36 16.20 3.72
N GLY A 254 26.06 16.21 4.86
CA GLY A 254 27.49 15.93 4.96
C GLY A 254 27.88 14.44 4.88
N LEU A 255 26.90 13.53 4.88
CA LEU A 255 27.12 12.07 4.85
C LEU A 255 26.91 11.46 3.46
N LYS A 256 26.56 12.26 2.44
CA LYS A 256 26.29 11.77 1.09
C LYS A 256 27.48 11.02 0.46
N ASP A 257 28.71 11.37 0.81
CA ASP A 257 29.89 10.66 0.29
C ASP A 257 30.36 9.55 1.24
N LYS A 258 29.59 9.19 2.27
CA LYS A 258 29.99 8.23 3.32
C LYS A 258 29.02 7.07 3.49
N ALA A 259 27.75 7.27 3.15
CA ALA A 259 26.70 6.26 3.22
C ALA A 259 25.69 6.46 2.09
N LEU A 260 25.16 5.35 1.58
CA LEU A 260 24.00 5.40 0.69
C LEU A 260 22.81 5.96 1.46
N ILE A 261 21.98 6.79 0.81
CA ILE A 261 20.84 7.44 1.46
C ILE A 261 19.60 7.01 0.69
N LEU A 262 18.72 6.27 1.35
CA LEU A 262 17.46 5.79 0.79
C LEU A 262 16.31 6.52 1.46
N ALA A 263 15.36 7.01 0.67
CA ALA A 263 14.15 7.62 1.18
C ALA A 263 12.94 7.27 0.30
N GLY A 264 11.80 7.03 0.92
CA GLY A 264 10.55 6.72 0.24
C GLY A 264 9.39 7.59 0.72
N GLY A 265 8.37 7.76 -0.14
CA GLY A 265 7.17 8.53 0.20
C GLY A 265 7.48 9.93 0.77
N THR A 266 6.94 10.23 1.95
CA THR A 266 7.07 11.54 2.63
C THR A 266 8.52 11.87 3.04
N ALA A 267 9.37 10.87 3.24
CA ALA A 267 10.76 11.10 3.68
C ALA A 267 11.55 11.87 2.61
N VAL A 268 11.30 11.57 1.32
CA VAL A 268 11.93 12.29 0.20
C VAL A 268 11.55 13.78 0.26
N ASN A 269 10.28 14.11 0.43
CA ASN A 269 9.85 15.51 0.54
C ASN A 269 10.47 16.24 1.73
N THR A 270 10.67 15.53 2.84
CA THR A 270 11.30 16.11 4.05
C THR A 270 12.76 16.45 3.80
N LEU A 271 13.52 15.55 3.15
CA LEU A 271 14.90 15.80 2.76
C LEU A 271 15.01 16.96 1.77
N ASN A 272 14.15 16.98 0.75
CA ASN A 272 14.15 18.03 -0.28
C ASN A 272 13.83 19.41 0.30
N ALA A 273 12.95 19.51 1.30
CA ALA A 273 12.68 20.77 2.00
C ALA A 273 13.93 21.37 2.69
N LYS A 274 14.95 20.54 2.94
CA LYS A 274 16.27 20.94 3.46
C LYS A 274 17.34 21.05 2.37
N GLY A 275 16.99 20.85 1.11
CA GLY A 275 17.93 20.84 -0.02
C GLY A 275 18.79 19.58 -0.10
N ILE A 276 18.33 18.47 0.50
CA ILE A 276 19.06 17.20 0.53
C ILE A 276 18.40 16.26 -0.48
N LEU A 277 19.20 15.70 -1.39
CA LEU A 277 18.75 14.67 -2.31
C LEU A 277 19.26 13.30 -1.81
N PRO A 278 18.38 12.29 -1.66
CA PRO A 278 18.83 10.93 -1.39
C PRO A 278 19.53 10.34 -2.62
N HIS A 279 20.33 9.29 -2.39
CA HIS A 279 20.93 8.49 -3.46
C HIS A 279 19.89 7.67 -4.20
N PHE A 280 18.91 7.13 -3.47
CA PHE A 280 17.81 6.38 -4.04
C PHE A 280 16.47 6.85 -3.47
N GLY A 281 15.52 7.02 -4.38
CA GLY A 281 14.11 7.02 -4.05
C GLY A 281 13.55 5.59 -4.00
N VAL A 282 12.54 5.34 -3.19
CA VAL A 282 11.85 4.04 -3.13
C VAL A 282 10.34 4.25 -3.19
N GLN A 283 9.65 3.51 -4.09
CA GLN A 283 8.21 3.67 -4.35
C GLN A 283 7.51 2.34 -4.65
N ILE A 284 6.54 1.97 -3.80
CA ILE A 284 5.69 0.77 -4.02
C ILE A 284 4.20 1.06 -3.88
N ASP A 285 3.83 2.21 -3.34
CA ASP A 285 2.46 2.47 -2.92
C ASP A 285 1.50 2.60 -4.12
N PRO A 286 0.40 1.81 -4.18
CA PRO A 286 -0.53 1.84 -5.31
C PRO A 286 -1.49 3.04 -5.30
N ASN A 287 -1.41 3.88 -4.25
CA ASN A 287 -2.37 4.94 -3.97
C ASN A 287 -2.02 6.28 -4.64
N TRP A 288 -3.06 7.08 -4.90
CA TRP A 288 -2.93 8.35 -5.60
C TRP A 288 -2.21 9.44 -4.79
N TYR A 289 -2.11 9.29 -3.46
CA TYR A 289 -1.41 10.26 -2.59
C TYR A 289 0.07 10.42 -2.99
N GLN A 290 0.67 9.40 -3.59
CA GLN A 290 2.05 9.48 -4.10
C GLN A 290 2.21 10.55 -5.19
N MET A 291 1.15 10.83 -5.95
CA MET A 291 1.16 11.89 -6.95
C MET A 291 1.45 13.25 -6.31
N THR A 292 0.74 13.54 -5.21
CA THR A 292 0.89 14.79 -4.45
C THR A 292 2.28 14.92 -3.83
N ARG A 293 2.88 13.80 -3.42
CA ARG A 293 4.24 13.76 -2.86
C ARG A 293 5.30 13.98 -3.94
N LEU A 294 5.21 13.28 -5.07
CA LEU A 294 6.22 13.35 -6.12
C LEU A 294 6.14 14.63 -6.97
N ILE A 295 4.96 15.24 -7.15
CA ILE A 295 4.89 16.47 -7.97
C ILE A 295 5.64 17.63 -7.31
N MET A 296 5.67 17.70 -5.98
CA MET A 296 6.41 18.72 -5.23
C MET A 296 7.90 18.39 -5.04
N ASN A 297 8.34 17.22 -5.51
CA ASN A 297 9.68 16.74 -5.30
C ASN A 297 10.71 17.39 -6.25
N GLN A 298 11.97 17.51 -5.79
CA GLN A 298 13.14 18.09 -6.49
C GLN A 298 14.16 17.02 -6.95
N CYS A 299 13.89 15.74 -6.70
CA CYS A 299 14.74 14.61 -7.07
C CYS A 299 14.56 14.25 -8.55
N TYR A 300 14.86 15.19 -9.44
CA TYR A 300 14.61 15.04 -10.88
C TYR A 300 15.42 13.89 -11.48
N GLU A 301 16.70 13.76 -11.15
CA GLU A 301 17.58 12.71 -11.70
C GLU A 301 17.99 11.65 -10.66
N VAL A 302 17.33 11.61 -9.50
CA VAL A 302 17.58 10.56 -8.51
C VAL A 302 16.97 9.25 -9.02
N PRO A 303 17.69 8.12 -8.97
CA PRO A 303 17.14 6.83 -9.33
C PRO A 303 16.10 6.33 -8.31
N PHE A 304 15.03 5.71 -8.80
CA PHE A 304 13.93 5.20 -7.97
C PHE A 304 13.75 3.70 -8.10
N PHE A 305 13.86 2.98 -6.99
CA PHE A 305 13.40 1.60 -6.90
C PHE A 305 11.87 1.54 -6.90
N TYR A 306 11.32 0.66 -7.73
CA TYR A 306 9.88 0.50 -7.83
C TYR A 306 9.44 -0.94 -8.18
N ARG A 307 8.15 -1.20 -7.94
CA ARG A 307 7.42 -2.37 -8.47
C ARG A 307 6.22 -1.91 -9.29
N ASN A 308 5.74 -2.76 -10.20
CA ASN A 308 4.66 -2.41 -11.13
C ASN A 308 3.31 -2.07 -10.46
N ARG A 309 3.16 -2.37 -9.16
CA ARG A 309 1.99 -1.96 -8.35
C ARG A 309 1.93 -0.47 -8.05
N PHE A 310 3.05 0.25 -8.16
CA PHE A 310 3.14 1.68 -7.86
C PHE A 310 2.11 2.51 -8.65
N TYR A 311 1.55 3.56 -8.06
CA TYR A 311 0.50 4.34 -8.71
C TYR A 311 0.94 4.93 -10.06
N HIS A 312 0.26 4.53 -11.14
CA HIS A 312 0.73 4.78 -12.50
C HIS A 312 0.87 6.26 -12.90
N ASN A 313 0.11 7.17 -12.28
CA ASN A 313 0.25 8.61 -12.57
C ASN A 313 1.44 9.19 -11.80
N ALA A 314 1.68 8.77 -10.56
CA ALA A 314 2.87 9.16 -9.81
C ALA A 314 4.15 8.64 -10.48
N PHE A 315 4.09 7.44 -11.05
CA PHE A 315 5.18 6.84 -11.82
C PHE A 315 5.66 7.70 -13.00
N LYS A 316 4.77 8.42 -13.68
CA LYS A 316 5.14 9.34 -14.78
C LYS A 316 5.98 10.53 -14.31
N LEU A 317 5.88 10.89 -13.04
CA LEU A 317 6.62 11.99 -12.43
C LEU A 317 8.07 11.63 -12.13
N ILE A 318 8.41 10.33 -12.07
CA ILE A 318 9.81 9.89 -11.96
C ILE A 318 10.52 10.17 -13.28
N HIS A 319 11.59 10.95 -13.19
CA HIS A 319 12.40 11.39 -14.32
C HIS A 319 13.82 10.79 -14.33
N GLY A 320 14.38 10.52 -13.15
CA GLY A 320 15.60 9.73 -12.98
C GLY A 320 15.39 8.26 -13.35
N ASP A 321 16.46 7.47 -13.24
CA ASP A 321 16.42 6.07 -13.62
C ASP A 321 15.40 5.27 -12.81
N ARG A 322 14.58 4.49 -13.52
CA ARG A 322 13.55 3.63 -12.94
C ARG A 322 14.15 2.26 -12.71
N LEU A 323 14.35 1.89 -11.45
CA LEU A 323 14.98 0.63 -11.07
C LEU A 323 13.90 -0.39 -10.71
N TYR A 324 13.57 -1.26 -11.66
CA TYR A 324 12.55 -2.28 -11.47
C TYR A 324 13.07 -3.38 -10.55
N ILE A 325 12.34 -3.64 -9.46
CA ILE A 325 12.55 -4.81 -8.63
C ILE A 325 11.51 -5.86 -8.99
N THR A 326 11.92 -7.10 -9.23
CA THR A 326 11.00 -8.19 -9.58
C THR A 326 9.99 -8.48 -8.46
N GLY A 327 8.84 -9.05 -8.83
CA GLY A 327 7.75 -9.44 -7.94
C GLY A 327 6.64 -8.38 -7.81
N SER A 328 5.52 -8.76 -7.14
CA SER A 328 4.34 -7.89 -7.07
C SER A 328 3.46 -7.98 -5.82
N GLY A 329 4.08 -8.00 -4.65
CA GLY A 329 3.38 -7.71 -3.39
C GLY A 329 2.18 -8.61 -3.08
N GLY A 330 2.21 -9.88 -3.50
CA GLY A 330 1.15 -10.86 -3.26
C GLY A 330 0.45 -11.41 -4.50
N TYR A 331 0.72 -10.88 -5.70
CA TYR A 331 0.22 -11.46 -6.95
C TYR A 331 1.32 -12.27 -7.68
N GLU A 332 0.96 -13.46 -8.16
CA GLU A 332 1.88 -14.33 -8.93
C GLU A 332 2.02 -13.89 -10.38
N ILE A 333 1.11 -13.04 -10.87
CA ILE A 333 1.08 -12.59 -12.26
C ILE A 333 2.40 -11.96 -12.70
N ALA A 334 3.07 -11.20 -11.82
CA ALA A 334 4.31 -10.52 -12.19
C ALA A 334 5.41 -11.52 -12.54
N ASN A 335 5.55 -12.59 -11.76
CA ASN A 335 6.53 -13.66 -12.01
C ASN A 335 6.27 -14.32 -13.38
N TRP A 336 5.00 -14.53 -13.75
CA TRP A 336 4.66 -15.05 -15.07
C TRP A 336 5.11 -14.08 -16.18
N PHE A 337 4.82 -12.79 -16.05
CA PHE A 337 5.28 -11.79 -17.03
C PHE A 337 6.81 -11.72 -17.09
N GLU A 338 7.50 -11.65 -15.95
CA GLU A 338 8.96 -11.59 -15.84
C GLU A 338 9.61 -12.77 -16.58
N LYS A 339 9.14 -13.98 -16.31
CA LYS A 339 9.61 -15.19 -17.00
C LYS A 339 9.43 -15.14 -18.51
N HIS A 340 8.27 -14.69 -19.00
CA HIS A 340 7.99 -14.59 -20.44
C HIS A 340 8.75 -13.44 -21.12
N LEU A 341 9.14 -12.45 -20.33
CA LEU A 341 9.97 -11.32 -20.77
C LEU A 341 11.48 -11.60 -20.63
N GLY A 342 11.88 -12.76 -20.09
CA GLY A 342 13.27 -13.13 -19.88
C GLY A 342 13.96 -12.39 -18.72
N ILE A 343 13.19 -11.94 -17.74
CA ILE A 343 13.69 -11.30 -16.51
C ILE A 343 13.91 -12.39 -15.45
N ASP A 344 15.10 -12.40 -14.84
CA ASP A 344 15.47 -13.38 -13.81
C ASP A 344 14.73 -13.10 -12.49
N GLU A 345 13.93 -14.06 -12.03
CA GLU A 345 13.12 -14.01 -10.81
C GLU A 345 13.82 -14.57 -9.55
N THR A 346 15.07 -15.04 -9.68
CA THR A 346 15.76 -15.79 -8.60
C THR A 346 16.16 -14.93 -7.39
N GLN A 347 16.09 -13.61 -7.51
CA GLN A 347 16.52 -12.66 -6.48
C GLN A 347 15.36 -11.73 -6.05
N ASN A 348 14.30 -12.30 -5.48
CA ASN A 348 13.19 -11.52 -4.97
C ASN A 348 13.44 -11.02 -3.53
N VAL A 349 13.11 -9.75 -3.26
CA VAL A 349 13.14 -9.16 -1.91
C VAL A 349 11.73 -9.03 -1.33
N SER A 350 11.63 -9.08 0.00
CA SER A 350 10.36 -8.87 0.71
C SER A 350 9.98 -7.39 0.74
N GLU A 351 8.72 -7.05 0.48
CA GLU A 351 8.23 -5.65 0.53
C GLU A 351 8.03 -5.15 1.97
N GLY A 352 7.81 -6.05 2.92
CA GLY A 352 7.27 -5.68 4.23
C GLY A 352 5.90 -5.00 4.11
N HIS A 353 5.56 -4.13 5.06
CA HIS A 353 4.23 -3.48 5.12
C HIS A 353 4.21 -2.07 4.51
N ASN A 354 5.36 -1.42 4.38
CA ASN A 354 5.48 -0.06 3.87
C ASN A 354 6.81 0.19 3.15
N VAL A 355 6.96 1.41 2.62
CA VAL A 355 8.13 1.81 1.83
C VAL A 355 9.46 1.78 2.60
N VAL A 356 9.45 1.94 3.92
CA VAL A 356 10.66 1.88 4.76
C VAL A 356 11.10 0.43 4.95
N ASN A 357 10.16 -0.50 5.19
CA ASN A 357 10.49 -1.93 5.24
C ASN A 357 11.10 -2.39 3.90
N PHE A 358 10.53 -1.95 2.78
CA PHE A 358 11.07 -2.25 1.47
C PHE A 358 12.45 -1.60 1.24
N SER A 359 12.67 -0.39 1.76
CA SER A 359 13.99 0.27 1.72
C SER A 359 15.05 -0.53 2.49
N LEU A 360 14.68 -1.15 3.62
CA LEU A 360 15.57 -2.04 4.37
C LEU A 360 15.91 -3.31 3.58
N ALA A 361 14.91 -3.93 2.96
CA ALA A 361 15.11 -5.10 2.12
C ALA A 361 16.03 -4.78 0.93
N ILE A 362 15.83 -3.64 0.27
CA ILE A 362 16.70 -3.14 -0.81
C ILE A 362 18.11 -2.89 -0.30
N ALA A 363 18.30 -2.09 0.77
CA ALA A 363 19.63 -1.78 1.29
C ALA A 363 20.40 -3.05 1.70
N THR A 364 19.70 -4.04 2.27
CA THR A 364 20.27 -5.36 2.58
C THR A 364 20.68 -6.09 1.31
N ALA A 365 19.82 -6.12 0.28
CA ALA A 365 20.11 -6.77 -1.01
C ALA A 365 21.24 -6.08 -1.79
N LEU A 366 21.41 -4.77 -1.66
CA LEU A 366 22.57 -4.03 -2.18
C LEU A 366 23.90 -4.43 -1.49
N GLY A 367 23.84 -5.19 -0.40
CA GLY A 367 25.00 -5.63 0.39
C GLY A 367 25.43 -4.62 1.47
N CYS A 368 24.61 -3.61 1.77
CA CYS A 368 24.98 -2.53 2.68
C CYS A 368 25.13 -3.03 4.12
N ASN A 369 26.16 -2.56 4.82
CA ASN A 369 26.39 -2.85 6.24
C ASN A 369 27.37 -1.82 6.82
N PRO A 370 27.06 -1.13 7.94
CA PRO A 370 25.80 -1.15 8.69
C PRO A 370 24.64 -0.47 7.96
N ILE A 371 23.40 -0.75 8.40
CA ILE A 371 22.20 -0.02 7.98
C ILE A 371 21.67 0.79 9.16
N ILE A 372 21.45 2.08 8.93
CA ILE A 372 21.21 3.12 9.92
C ILE A 372 19.84 3.74 9.64
N PHE A 373 18.93 3.72 10.62
CA PHE A 373 17.60 4.34 10.49
C PHE A 373 17.62 5.75 11.06
N VAL A 374 17.06 6.74 10.33
CA VAL A 374 16.95 8.12 10.81
C VAL A 374 15.54 8.64 10.57
N GLY A 375 14.92 9.29 11.56
CA GLY A 375 13.56 9.82 11.41
C GLY A 375 12.47 8.75 11.42
N LEU A 376 12.73 7.63 12.10
CA LEU A 376 11.80 6.51 12.28
C LEU A 376 11.11 6.57 13.65
N ASP A 377 10.49 7.71 13.95
CA ASP A 377 9.90 7.98 15.27
C ASP A 377 8.81 6.96 15.66
N LEU A 378 7.94 6.59 14.70
CA LEU A 378 6.83 5.65 14.95
C LEU A 378 5.94 6.10 16.12
N ALA A 379 5.80 7.42 16.27
CA ALA A 379 5.11 8.09 17.37
C ALA A 379 4.71 9.52 16.98
N TYR A 380 3.87 10.14 17.79
CA TYR A 380 3.58 11.57 17.74
C TYR A 380 4.64 12.36 18.51
N THR A 381 5.89 12.34 18.04
CA THR A 381 7.01 13.08 18.65
C THR A 381 6.74 14.59 18.58
N GLU A 382 6.83 15.28 19.72
CA GLU A 382 6.49 16.72 19.81
C GLU A 382 5.09 17.04 19.23
N ASP A 383 4.12 16.15 19.46
CA ASP A 383 2.73 16.22 18.95
C ASP A 383 2.60 16.22 17.42
N LYS A 384 3.64 15.78 16.70
CA LYS A 384 3.67 15.69 15.24
C LYS A 384 3.87 14.24 14.79
N SER A 385 3.17 13.82 13.74
CA SER A 385 3.37 12.51 13.10
C SER A 385 4.46 12.51 12.03
N TYR A 386 4.76 13.68 11.47
CA TYR A 386 5.72 13.86 10.40
C TYR A 386 6.55 15.11 10.63
N ALA A 387 7.78 15.11 10.10
CA ALA A 387 8.58 16.31 9.95
C ALA A 387 7.85 17.37 9.10
N GLY A 388 8.00 18.62 9.49
CA GLY A 388 7.50 19.79 8.80
C GLY A 388 8.25 20.06 7.48
N GLY A 389 7.70 20.99 6.70
CA GLY A 389 8.29 21.42 5.43
C GLY A 389 7.74 20.69 4.19
N VAL A 390 6.81 19.74 4.34
CA VAL A 390 6.12 19.13 3.19
C VAL A 390 5.06 20.09 2.66
N ILE A 391 5.29 20.63 1.47
CA ILE A 391 4.39 21.56 0.79
C ILE A 391 3.51 20.78 -0.18
N SER A 392 2.21 21.07 -0.21
CA SER A 392 1.25 20.48 -1.13
C SER A 392 1.16 21.26 -2.44
N HIS A 393 0.97 20.55 -3.55
CA HIS A 393 0.76 21.17 -4.85
C HIS A 393 -0.65 21.75 -4.95
N PRO A 394 -0.88 22.99 -5.44
CA PRO A 394 -2.20 23.64 -5.46
C PRO A 394 -3.31 22.83 -6.14
N LEU A 395 -3.00 22.09 -7.21
CA LEU A 395 -3.98 21.26 -7.93
C LEU A 395 -4.31 19.93 -7.24
N HIS A 396 -3.46 19.53 -6.29
CA HIS A 396 -3.55 18.30 -5.52
C HIS A 396 -3.52 18.60 -4.02
N ASP A 397 -3.85 19.85 -3.64
CA ASP A 397 -3.84 20.33 -2.26
C ASP A 397 -5.16 19.99 -1.60
N ARG A 398 -5.16 18.89 -0.85
CA ARG A 398 -6.14 18.67 0.22
C ARG A 398 -5.43 18.84 1.55
N LYS A 399 -5.09 20.09 1.90
CA LYS A 399 -4.87 20.49 3.29
C LYS A 399 -6.05 19.93 4.10
N GLN A 400 -5.73 19.07 5.06
CA GLN A 400 -6.58 18.11 5.79
C GLN A 400 -6.64 16.73 5.12
N HIS A 401 -5.64 15.89 5.40
CA HIS A 401 -5.76 14.49 5.87
C HIS A 401 -4.36 13.92 6.21
N PHE A 402 -3.51 14.73 6.87
CA PHE A 402 -2.34 14.20 7.59
C PHE A 402 -2.71 13.60 8.96
N GLN A 403 -4.01 13.57 9.29
CA GLN A 403 -4.50 12.77 10.39
C GLN A 403 -4.58 11.33 9.92
N THR A 404 -3.53 10.58 10.20
CA THR A 404 -3.49 9.12 10.29
C THR A 404 -4.43 8.56 11.36
N LYS A 405 -5.48 9.30 11.75
CA LYS A 405 -6.56 8.84 12.60
C LYS A 405 -7.73 8.50 11.69
N ASN A 406 -7.78 7.24 11.26
CA ASN A 406 -9.10 6.68 11.01
C ASN A 406 -9.87 6.71 12.34
N SER A 407 -11.20 6.77 12.32
CA SER A 407 -12.05 6.62 13.52
C SER A 407 -11.75 5.33 14.31
N MET A 408 -11.02 4.39 13.70
CA MET A 408 -10.58 3.12 14.25
C MET A 408 -9.16 3.13 14.86
N ASP A 409 -8.37 4.19 14.68
CA ASP A 409 -7.00 4.27 15.22
C ASP A 409 -7.03 4.70 16.70
N GLU A 410 -6.80 3.73 17.59
CA GLU A 410 -6.74 3.96 19.04
C GLU A 410 -5.36 4.49 19.44
N LEU A 411 -5.33 5.65 20.12
CA LEU A 411 -4.10 6.24 20.65
C LEU A 411 -3.59 5.41 21.82
N MET A 412 -2.32 5.06 21.72
CA MET A 412 -1.58 4.33 22.75
C MET A 412 -0.54 5.25 23.38
N VAL A 413 -0.11 4.93 24.60
CA VAL A 413 1.04 5.57 25.26
C VAL A 413 2.14 4.52 25.43
N ARG A 414 3.35 4.88 25.05
CA ARG A 414 4.58 4.10 25.25
C ARG A 414 5.67 5.01 25.76
N ASP A 415 6.68 4.43 26.38
CA ASP A 415 7.90 5.17 26.67
C ASP A 415 8.68 5.35 25.36
N ASP A 416 9.20 6.54 25.15
CA ASP A 416 10.10 6.87 24.04
C ASP A 416 11.51 6.34 24.33
N ILE A 417 12.44 6.55 23.39
CA ILE A 417 13.85 6.16 23.53
C ILE A 417 14.56 6.77 24.77
N ASN A 418 14.01 7.83 25.38
CA ASN A 418 14.54 8.48 26.57
C ASN A 418 13.81 8.06 27.86
N GLY A 419 12.78 7.21 27.76
CA GLY A 419 11.94 6.79 28.88
C GLY A 419 10.77 7.74 29.18
N GLU A 420 10.49 8.71 28.30
CA GLU A 420 9.39 9.67 28.47
C GLU A 420 8.12 9.20 27.74
N PRO A 421 6.93 9.43 28.29
CA PRO A 421 5.68 8.97 27.67
C PRO A 421 5.40 9.71 26.35
N VAL A 422 5.18 8.94 25.28
CA VAL A 422 4.83 9.42 23.95
C VAL A 422 3.58 8.72 23.41
N HIS A 423 2.76 9.47 22.66
CA HIS A 423 1.62 8.92 21.97
C HIS A 423 2.03 8.15 20.71
N THR A 424 1.46 6.97 20.50
CA THR A 424 1.71 6.14 19.30
C THR A 424 0.43 5.39 18.89
N LEU A 425 0.51 4.57 17.84
CA LEU A 425 -0.57 3.77 17.27
C LEU A 425 -0.13 2.30 17.19
N TRP A 426 -1.09 1.37 17.24
CA TRP A 426 -0.77 -0.06 17.13
C TRP A 426 0.01 -0.42 15.86
N LYS A 427 -0.34 0.19 14.71
CA LYS A 427 0.37 -0.01 13.44
C LYS A 427 1.86 0.35 13.51
N TRP A 428 2.22 1.38 14.27
CA TRP A 428 3.60 1.82 14.46
C TRP A 428 4.35 0.93 15.45
N ILE A 429 3.67 0.40 16.47
CA ILE A 429 4.22 -0.63 17.35
C ILE A 429 4.52 -1.90 16.53
N ALA A 430 3.58 -2.36 15.71
CA ALA A 430 3.76 -3.51 14.84
C ALA A 430 4.93 -3.30 13.86
N GLU A 431 5.04 -2.10 13.27
CA GLU A 431 6.16 -1.71 12.42
C GLU A 431 7.51 -1.76 13.16
N SER A 432 7.58 -1.23 14.38
CA SER A 432 8.78 -1.26 15.22
C SER A 432 9.24 -2.70 15.52
N VAL A 433 8.30 -3.60 15.85
CA VAL A 433 8.57 -5.03 16.10
C VAL A 433 9.03 -5.74 14.83
N TRP A 434 8.51 -5.36 13.65
CA TRP A 434 8.95 -5.94 12.38
C TRP A 434 10.45 -5.72 12.13
N PHE A 435 10.96 -4.51 12.38
CA PHE A 435 12.39 -4.21 12.24
C PHE A 435 13.25 -5.07 13.16
N ALA A 436 12.83 -5.23 14.43
CA ALA A 436 13.51 -6.09 15.39
C ALA A 436 13.68 -7.51 14.86
N ARG A 437 12.61 -8.08 14.31
CA ARG A 437 12.61 -9.45 13.75
C ARG A 437 13.42 -9.54 12.47
N PHE A 438 13.38 -8.52 11.63
CA PHE A 438 14.25 -8.46 10.45
C PHE A 438 15.73 -8.57 10.88
N GLY A 439 16.14 -7.86 11.94
CA GLY A 439 17.47 -7.97 12.52
C GLY A 439 17.79 -9.38 13.04
N LEU A 440 16.86 -10.00 13.78
CA LEU A 440 17.04 -11.36 14.31
C LEU A 440 17.19 -12.42 13.19
N SER A 441 16.43 -12.27 12.11
CA SER A 441 16.52 -13.15 10.93
C SER A 441 17.77 -12.90 10.08
N ASN A 442 18.49 -11.80 10.31
CA ASN A 442 19.69 -11.41 9.58
C ASN A 442 20.85 -11.10 10.55
N PRO A 443 21.38 -12.08 11.31
CA PRO A 443 22.32 -11.84 12.41
C PRO A 443 23.68 -11.25 11.98
N ASN A 444 24.03 -11.31 10.69
CA ASN A 444 25.26 -10.72 10.14
C ASN A 444 25.10 -9.23 9.79
N LEU A 445 23.87 -8.71 9.84
CA LEU A 445 23.55 -7.34 9.49
C LEU A 445 23.62 -6.46 10.74
N THR A 446 24.44 -5.41 10.69
CA THR A 446 24.49 -4.42 11.77
C THR A 446 23.40 -3.39 11.53
N LEU A 447 22.32 -3.47 12.31
CA LEU A 447 21.23 -2.50 12.33
C LEU A 447 21.42 -1.51 13.47
N ILE A 448 21.25 -0.22 13.19
CA ILE A 448 21.37 0.84 14.20
C ILE A 448 20.21 1.81 14.04
N ASN A 449 19.50 2.08 15.13
CA ASN A 449 18.49 3.12 15.15
C ASN A 449 19.15 4.46 15.50
N ALA A 450 19.35 5.33 14.51
CA ALA A 450 19.82 6.71 14.69
C ALA A 450 18.68 7.74 14.77
N THR A 451 17.45 7.29 15.03
CA THR A 451 16.30 8.16 15.28
C THR A 451 16.41 8.78 16.67
N GLU A 452 16.26 10.09 16.76
CA GLU A 452 16.37 10.90 17.98
C GLU A 452 14.98 11.34 18.49
N GLY A 453 14.06 10.38 18.52
CA GLY A 453 12.68 10.53 18.97
C GLY A 453 11.88 9.23 18.86
N GLY A 454 10.70 9.24 19.47
CA GLY A 454 9.70 8.17 19.33
C GLY A 454 10.03 6.88 20.06
N ILE A 455 9.32 5.79 19.73
CA ILE A 455 9.25 4.57 20.57
C ILE A 455 10.44 3.60 20.42
N GLY A 456 11.39 3.91 19.54
CA GLY A 456 12.55 3.06 19.28
C GLY A 456 12.22 1.74 18.57
N LEU A 457 13.25 0.90 18.42
CA LEU A 457 13.18 -0.40 17.73
C LEU A 457 13.70 -1.50 18.68
N PRO A 458 12.84 -2.39 19.22
CA PRO A 458 13.24 -3.41 20.17
C PRO A 458 14.43 -4.26 19.67
N GLY A 459 15.43 -4.48 20.52
CA GLY A 459 16.61 -5.30 20.18
C GLY A 459 17.59 -4.66 19.18
N ILE A 460 17.30 -3.48 18.63
CA ILE A 460 18.21 -2.71 17.78
C ILE A 460 18.76 -1.54 18.61
N PRO A 461 20.09 -1.37 18.71
CA PRO A 461 20.69 -0.31 19.53
C PRO A 461 20.31 1.07 19.01
N ASN A 462 19.98 1.98 19.93
CA ASN A 462 19.73 3.39 19.63
C ASN A 462 20.96 4.25 19.98
N LYS A 463 21.38 5.10 19.03
CA LYS A 463 22.53 6.02 19.13
C LYS A 463 22.17 7.31 18.37
N THR A 464 22.77 8.46 18.67
CA THR A 464 22.55 9.66 17.83
C THR A 464 23.18 9.48 16.46
N LEU A 465 22.68 10.17 15.42
CA LEU A 465 23.30 10.08 14.09
C LEU A 465 24.76 10.56 14.11
N LYS A 466 25.08 11.51 14.99
CA LYS A 466 26.45 12.00 15.19
C LYS A 466 27.38 10.89 15.70
N GLU A 467 27.01 10.20 16.76
CA GLU A 467 27.81 9.08 17.30
C GLU A 467 27.99 7.98 16.26
N VAL A 468 26.92 7.63 15.54
CA VAL A 468 26.99 6.62 14.46
C VAL A 468 27.92 7.07 13.35
N SER A 469 27.90 8.36 13.00
CA SER A 469 28.79 8.89 11.97
C SER A 469 30.27 8.83 12.38
N GLU A 470 30.56 9.10 13.65
CA GLU A 470 31.91 9.06 14.22
C GLU A 470 32.42 7.63 14.44
N GLU A 471 31.52 6.64 14.59
CA GLU A 471 31.91 5.25 14.80
C GLU A 471 31.98 4.45 13.49
N TYR A 472 31.01 4.63 12.58
CA TYR A 472 30.85 3.76 11.41
C TYR A 472 31.12 4.44 10.06
N LEU A 473 31.02 5.78 9.96
CA LEU A 473 31.06 6.51 8.69
C LEU A 473 32.42 7.20 8.45
N GLN A 474 33.49 6.41 8.48
CA GLN A 474 34.88 6.91 8.39
C GLN A 474 35.39 7.07 6.95
N ASN A 475 34.98 6.20 6.03
CA ASN A 475 35.49 6.19 4.66
C ASN A 475 34.63 7.06 3.74
N GLN A 476 35.28 7.76 2.82
CA GLN A 476 34.61 8.45 1.72
C GLN A 476 34.55 7.59 0.45
N TYR A 477 33.43 7.68 -0.24
CA TYR A 477 33.09 6.99 -1.47
C TYR A 477 32.50 7.97 -2.48
N ASP A 478 32.69 7.67 -3.76
CA ASP A 478 32.04 8.42 -4.84
C ASP A 478 30.69 7.77 -5.19
N LEU A 479 29.72 7.84 -4.26
CA LEU A 479 28.50 7.03 -4.31
C LEU A 479 27.59 7.38 -5.48
N SER A 480 27.31 8.66 -5.74
CA SER A 480 26.42 9.07 -6.84
C SER A 480 26.89 8.50 -8.19
N ASN A 481 28.19 8.51 -8.40
CA ASN A 481 28.83 8.03 -9.63
C ASN A 481 28.97 6.52 -9.67
N TRP A 482 29.25 5.89 -8.52
CA TRP A 482 29.23 4.44 -8.42
C TRP A 482 27.86 3.90 -8.77
N ILE A 483 26.79 4.49 -8.23
CA ILE A 483 25.41 4.17 -8.59
C ILE A 483 25.19 4.29 -10.10
N GLN A 484 25.60 5.40 -10.71
CA GLN A 484 25.44 5.60 -12.14
C GLN A 484 26.15 4.51 -12.96
N GLY A 485 27.37 4.14 -12.57
CA GLY A 485 28.11 3.04 -13.19
C GLY A 485 27.37 1.71 -13.10
N GLU A 486 26.86 1.36 -11.90
CA GLU A 486 26.11 0.11 -11.72
C GLU A 486 24.80 0.10 -12.50
N ILE A 487 24.07 1.21 -12.57
CA ILE A 487 22.82 1.29 -13.34
C ILE A 487 23.07 1.00 -14.83
N GLN A 488 24.12 1.60 -15.42
CA GLN A 488 24.43 1.41 -16.83
C GLN A 488 24.81 -0.03 -17.20
N GLU A 489 25.41 -0.76 -16.27
CA GLU A 489 25.83 -2.15 -16.48
C GLU A 489 24.67 -3.15 -16.32
N HIS A 490 23.51 -2.69 -15.81
CA HIS A 490 22.33 -3.53 -15.59
C HIS A 490 21.08 -2.99 -16.31
N PRO A 491 21.12 -2.87 -17.66
CA PRO A 491 19.94 -2.55 -18.44
C PRO A 491 18.90 -3.66 -18.34
N MET A 492 17.67 -3.39 -18.78
CA MET A 492 16.68 -4.44 -18.97
C MET A 492 17.15 -5.47 -20.01
N PRO A 493 16.76 -6.76 -19.86
CA PRO A 493 17.06 -7.78 -20.86
C PRO A 493 16.61 -7.35 -22.26
N PRO A 494 17.36 -7.66 -23.34
CA PRO A 494 16.99 -7.26 -24.70
C PRO A 494 15.63 -7.77 -25.18
N THR A 495 15.10 -8.81 -24.54
CA THR A 495 13.76 -9.38 -24.76
C THR A 495 12.64 -8.49 -24.22
N VAL A 496 12.93 -7.55 -23.33
CA VAL A 496 11.98 -6.58 -22.76
C VAL A 496 11.77 -5.44 -23.75
N THR A 497 11.12 -5.75 -24.88
CA THR A 497 10.70 -4.76 -25.86
C THR A 497 9.22 -4.47 -25.72
N ARG A 498 8.78 -3.31 -26.21
CA ARG A 498 7.36 -2.96 -26.25
C ARG A 498 6.54 -4.02 -26.99
N GLU A 499 7.01 -4.46 -28.15
CA GLU A 499 6.33 -5.50 -28.95
C GLU A 499 6.18 -6.82 -28.18
N ASN A 500 7.23 -7.25 -27.50
CA ASN A 500 7.17 -8.50 -26.73
C ASN A 500 6.27 -8.36 -25.49
N ILE A 501 6.28 -7.20 -24.81
CA ILE A 501 5.35 -6.93 -23.70
C ILE A 501 3.90 -6.98 -24.20
N GLU A 502 3.59 -6.34 -25.32
CA GLU A 502 2.24 -6.36 -25.90
C GLU A 502 1.83 -7.78 -26.29
N LYS A 503 2.74 -8.59 -26.84
CA LYS A 503 2.52 -10.02 -27.11
C LYS A 503 2.18 -10.80 -25.83
N VAL A 504 3.00 -10.67 -24.78
CA VAL A 504 2.79 -11.37 -23.50
C VAL A 504 1.48 -10.93 -22.82
N ILE A 505 1.12 -9.65 -22.89
CA ILE A 505 -0.20 -9.16 -22.42
C ILE A 505 -1.34 -9.83 -23.21
N ASN A 506 -1.21 -9.97 -24.53
CA ASN A 506 -2.23 -10.62 -25.35
C ASN A 506 -2.33 -12.13 -25.06
N GLU A 507 -1.24 -12.82 -24.80
CA GLU A 507 -1.26 -14.23 -24.36
C GLU A 507 -2.05 -14.39 -23.05
N MET A 508 -1.81 -13.50 -22.07
CA MET A 508 -2.58 -13.47 -20.83
C MET A 508 -4.06 -13.14 -21.07
N ARG A 509 -4.36 -12.18 -21.95
CA ARG A 509 -5.73 -11.84 -22.35
C ARG A 509 -6.45 -13.06 -22.93
N ASP A 510 -5.84 -13.75 -23.88
CA ASP A 510 -6.45 -14.91 -24.56
C ASP A 510 -6.70 -16.06 -23.57
N SER A 511 -5.78 -16.28 -22.62
CA SER A 511 -5.99 -17.24 -21.53
C SER A 511 -7.13 -16.82 -20.59
N LEU A 512 -7.24 -15.53 -20.26
CA LEU A 512 -8.34 -15.01 -19.43
C LEU A 512 -9.71 -15.10 -20.13
N GLU A 513 -9.77 -14.96 -21.46
CA GLU A 513 -11.02 -15.17 -22.23
C GLU A 513 -11.51 -16.62 -22.13
N LYS A 514 -10.59 -17.59 -22.21
CA LYS A 514 -10.92 -18.99 -21.98
C LYS A 514 -11.31 -19.26 -20.53
N CYS A 515 -10.57 -18.69 -19.57
CA CYS A 515 -10.91 -18.81 -18.15
C CYS A 515 -12.31 -18.27 -17.85
N LEU A 516 -12.68 -17.12 -18.44
CA LEU A 516 -14.02 -16.56 -18.35
C LEU A 516 -15.07 -17.55 -18.85
N TRP A 517 -14.84 -18.16 -20.02
CA TRP A 517 -15.74 -19.18 -20.57
C TRP A 517 -15.88 -20.40 -19.65
N TYR A 518 -14.77 -20.98 -19.17
CA TYR A 518 -14.80 -22.13 -18.26
C TYR A 518 -15.50 -21.81 -16.94
N CYS A 519 -15.24 -20.63 -16.35
CA CYS A 519 -15.88 -20.21 -15.12
C CYS A 519 -17.40 -20.03 -15.31
N GLN A 520 -17.84 -19.46 -16.43
CA GLN A 520 -19.27 -19.37 -16.76
C GLN A 520 -19.92 -20.75 -16.93
N ALA A 521 -19.24 -21.68 -17.64
CA ALA A 521 -19.73 -23.05 -17.81
C ALA A 521 -19.86 -23.78 -16.47
N LEU A 522 -18.83 -23.70 -15.61
CA LEU A 522 -18.83 -24.32 -14.28
C LEU A 522 -19.90 -23.71 -13.37
N SER A 523 -20.08 -22.39 -13.39
CA SER A 523 -21.14 -21.72 -12.64
C SER A 523 -22.52 -22.26 -13.02
N LEU A 524 -22.81 -22.42 -14.31
CA LEU A 524 -24.08 -22.97 -14.78
C LEU A 524 -24.26 -24.44 -14.38
N GLU A 525 -23.20 -25.23 -14.43
CA GLU A 525 -23.20 -26.64 -14.02
C GLU A 525 -23.49 -26.79 -12.52
N PHE A 526 -22.79 -26.04 -11.66
CA PHE A 526 -23.05 -26.05 -10.21
C PHE A 526 -24.44 -25.53 -9.86
N ASN A 527 -24.94 -24.50 -10.55
CA ASN A 527 -26.29 -23.99 -10.35
C ASN A 527 -27.34 -25.04 -10.72
N SER A 528 -27.15 -25.75 -11.84
CA SER A 528 -28.00 -26.87 -12.24
C SER A 528 -28.04 -27.96 -11.17
N GLN A 529 -26.90 -28.31 -10.56
CA GLN A 529 -26.88 -29.27 -9.45
C GLN A 529 -27.62 -28.74 -8.22
N ALA A 530 -27.43 -27.47 -7.85
CA ALA A 530 -28.14 -26.86 -6.71
C ALA A 530 -29.67 -26.94 -6.89
N GLU A 531 -30.17 -26.62 -8.09
CA GLU A 531 -31.60 -26.71 -8.42
C GLU A 531 -32.13 -28.15 -8.37
N LYS A 532 -31.37 -29.14 -8.88
CA LYS A 532 -31.72 -30.56 -8.72
C LYS A 532 -31.83 -30.99 -7.26
N ILE A 533 -30.85 -30.57 -6.43
CA ILE A 533 -30.86 -30.84 -4.99
C ILE A 533 -32.08 -30.19 -4.33
N LYS A 534 -32.47 -28.96 -4.72
CA LYS A 534 -33.70 -28.30 -4.21
C LYS A 534 -34.97 -29.07 -4.61
N ASN A 535 -35.02 -29.59 -5.84
CA ASN A 535 -36.18 -30.28 -6.41
C ASN A 535 -36.35 -31.75 -5.98
N ASN A 536 -35.54 -32.26 -5.04
CA ASN A 536 -35.49 -33.69 -4.65
C ASN A 536 -35.07 -34.63 -5.79
N GLU A 537 -34.34 -34.15 -6.79
CA GLU A 537 -33.88 -34.98 -7.90
C GLU A 537 -32.60 -35.74 -7.52
N GLU A 538 -32.32 -36.85 -8.20
CA GLU A 538 -31.12 -37.66 -7.95
C GLU A 538 -29.88 -36.93 -8.49
N VAL A 539 -28.89 -36.73 -7.63
CA VAL A 539 -27.69 -35.93 -7.92
C VAL A 539 -26.45 -36.76 -7.66
N ASN A 540 -25.47 -36.72 -8.56
CA ASN A 540 -24.17 -37.32 -8.29
C ASN A 540 -23.44 -36.50 -7.22
N LEU A 541 -23.40 -37.01 -5.99
CA LEU A 541 -22.89 -36.33 -4.80
C LEU A 541 -21.37 -36.06 -4.85
N ASP A 542 -20.64 -36.75 -5.73
CA ASP A 542 -19.20 -36.57 -5.92
C ASP A 542 -18.84 -35.51 -6.97
N PHE A 543 -19.83 -34.86 -7.59
CA PHE A 543 -19.62 -33.82 -8.62
C PHE A 543 -18.77 -34.32 -9.82
N GLN A 544 -18.86 -35.61 -10.14
CA GLN A 544 -18.09 -36.28 -11.20
C GLN A 544 -18.86 -36.35 -12.54
N ASP A 545 -19.36 -35.23 -13.03
CA ASP A 545 -19.81 -35.15 -14.42
C ASP A 545 -18.56 -35.04 -15.32
N ASP A 546 -18.42 -35.93 -16.32
CA ASP A 546 -17.26 -35.94 -17.22
C ASP A 546 -16.99 -34.58 -17.87
N LYS A 547 -18.05 -33.83 -18.19
CA LYS A 547 -17.94 -32.49 -18.79
C LYS A 547 -17.43 -31.47 -17.78
N MET A 548 -17.90 -31.55 -16.54
CA MET A 548 -17.50 -30.68 -15.45
C MET A 548 -16.04 -30.95 -15.05
N ILE A 549 -15.64 -32.22 -14.97
CA ILE A 549 -14.25 -32.64 -14.75
C ILE A 549 -13.35 -32.08 -15.86
N ALA A 550 -13.76 -32.21 -17.12
CA ALA A 550 -13.00 -31.69 -18.26
C ALA A 550 -12.85 -30.16 -18.19
N ASN A 551 -13.92 -29.43 -17.87
CA ASN A 551 -13.88 -27.97 -17.71
C ASN A 551 -12.99 -27.54 -16.54
N LEU A 552 -13.05 -28.25 -15.39
CA LEU A 552 -12.19 -27.99 -14.24
C LEU A 552 -10.72 -28.25 -14.57
N GLN A 553 -10.41 -29.36 -15.27
CA GLN A 553 -9.05 -29.68 -15.70
C GLN A 553 -8.52 -28.61 -16.66
N ALA A 554 -9.29 -28.26 -17.68
CA ALA A 554 -8.91 -27.23 -18.65
C ALA A 554 -8.70 -25.87 -17.97
N LEU A 555 -9.59 -25.45 -17.06
CA LEU A 555 -9.41 -24.22 -16.30
C LEU A 555 -8.12 -24.25 -15.45
N ASN A 556 -7.84 -25.36 -14.76
CA ASN A 556 -6.67 -25.47 -13.90
C ASN A 556 -5.33 -25.48 -14.67
N GLU A 557 -5.35 -25.74 -15.98
CA GLU A 557 -4.19 -25.71 -16.87
C GLU A 557 -3.97 -24.34 -17.53
N GLU A 558 -4.98 -23.47 -17.55
CA GLU A 558 -4.87 -22.15 -18.19
C GLU A 558 -3.97 -21.20 -17.37
N PRO A 559 -2.96 -20.55 -17.98
CA PRO A 559 -2.09 -19.60 -17.29
C PRO A 559 -2.83 -18.47 -16.56
N GLY A 560 -3.92 -17.96 -17.15
CA GLY A 560 -4.77 -16.95 -16.55
C GLY A 560 -5.43 -17.41 -15.25
N TYR A 561 -5.73 -18.71 -15.13
CA TYR A 561 -6.20 -19.25 -13.86
C TYR A 561 -5.04 -19.38 -12.87
N ILE A 562 -3.96 -20.06 -13.27
CA ILE A 562 -2.83 -20.39 -12.39
C ILE A 562 -2.22 -19.13 -11.75
N HIS A 563 -1.96 -18.10 -12.56
CA HIS A 563 -1.18 -16.93 -12.13
C HIS A 563 -2.01 -15.69 -11.80
N LEU A 564 -3.31 -15.68 -12.14
CA LEU A 564 -4.21 -14.56 -11.83
C LEU A 564 -5.40 -15.02 -11.00
N LEU A 565 -6.27 -15.91 -11.51
CA LEU A 565 -7.54 -16.20 -10.83
C LEU A 565 -7.41 -17.10 -9.58
N ARG A 566 -6.35 -17.91 -9.47
CA ARG A 566 -6.16 -18.84 -8.35
C ARG A 566 -6.13 -18.13 -7.00
N VAL A 567 -5.39 -17.02 -6.88
CA VAL A 567 -5.33 -16.27 -5.61
C VAL A 567 -6.70 -15.73 -5.21
N PHE A 568 -7.51 -15.27 -6.17
CA PHE A 568 -8.89 -14.84 -5.92
C PHE A 568 -9.77 -16.01 -5.49
N SER A 569 -9.57 -17.16 -6.12
CA SER A 569 -10.24 -18.42 -5.80
C SER A 569 -9.95 -18.85 -4.36
N ASP A 570 -8.69 -18.79 -3.95
CA ASP A 570 -8.23 -19.16 -2.62
C ASP A 570 -8.74 -18.17 -1.56
N MET A 571 -8.70 -16.87 -1.83
CA MET A 571 -9.26 -15.83 -0.95
C MET A 571 -10.78 -15.99 -0.79
N TYR A 572 -11.48 -16.26 -1.88
CA TYR A 572 -12.92 -16.56 -1.83
C TYR A 572 -13.19 -17.80 -0.98
N LEU A 573 -12.45 -18.89 -1.19
CA LEU A 573 -12.59 -20.09 -0.37
C LEU A 573 -12.29 -19.82 1.10
N GLN A 574 -11.25 -19.03 1.42
CA GLN A 574 -10.94 -18.68 2.80
C GLN A 574 -12.06 -17.88 3.48
N ALA A 575 -12.65 -16.90 2.77
CA ALA A 575 -13.75 -16.08 3.29
C ALA A 575 -15.07 -16.86 3.46
N PHE A 576 -15.37 -17.80 2.55
CA PHE A 576 -16.70 -18.42 2.47
C PHE A 576 -16.75 -19.91 2.86
N THR A 577 -15.63 -20.65 2.82
CA THR A 577 -15.60 -22.11 3.12
C THR A 577 -15.44 -22.40 4.61
N LYS A 578 -14.75 -21.56 5.38
CA LYS A 578 -14.66 -21.75 6.85
C LYS A 578 -15.99 -21.57 7.56
N LYS A 579 -16.89 -20.73 7.01
CA LYS A 579 -18.31 -20.70 7.41
C LYS A 579 -18.98 -22.07 7.23
N ILE A 580 -18.60 -22.86 6.21
CA ILE A 580 -19.09 -24.24 6.01
C ILE A 580 -18.52 -25.22 7.05
N GLU A 581 -17.23 -25.13 7.40
CA GLU A 581 -16.67 -26.01 8.43
C GLU A 581 -17.31 -25.77 9.80
N LEU A 582 -17.61 -24.51 10.12
CA LEU A 582 -18.39 -24.12 11.29
C LEU A 582 -19.82 -24.71 11.25
N ILE A 583 -20.50 -24.61 10.09
CA ILE A 583 -21.80 -25.27 9.85
C ILE A 583 -21.69 -26.80 10.02
N ARG A 584 -20.63 -27.44 9.49
CA ARG A 584 -20.37 -28.89 9.62
C ARG A 584 -20.16 -29.32 11.06
N ILE A 585 -19.55 -28.47 11.87
CA ILE A 585 -19.31 -28.70 13.29
C ILE A 585 -20.61 -28.56 14.09
N GLN A 586 -21.57 -27.76 13.63
CA GLN A 586 -22.82 -27.45 14.33
C GLN A 586 -23.99 -28.36 13.93
N SER A 587 -24.10 -28.72 12.66
CA SER A 587 -25.23 -29.50 12.17
C SER A 587 -24.85 -30.96 12.01
N ALA A 588 -25.26 -31.81 12.95
CA ALA A 588 -25.60 -33.20 12.61
C ALA A 588 -26.89 -33.25 11.76
N GLU A 589 -27.09 -32.29 10.84
CA GLU A 589 -28.25 -32.17 9.97
C GLU A 589 -27.90 -32.60 8.54
N ASP A 590 -28.82 -33.37 7.97
CA ASP A 590 -29.08 -33.69 6.57
C ASP A 590 -27.94 -33.40 5.56
N GLU A 591 -27.24 -34.45 5.14
CA GLU A 591 -26.21 -34.47 4.08
C GLU A 591 -26.62 -33.69 2.83
N ARG A 592 -27.92 -33.65 2.54
CA ARG A 592 -28.50 -32.90 1.43
C ARG A 592 -28.38 -31.38 1.58
N LYS A 593 -28.60 -30.83 2.78
CA LYS A 593 -28.47 -29.38 3.06
C LYS A 593 -27.02 -28.94 2.92
N ALA A 594 -26.08 -29.78 3.36
CA ALA A 594 -24.65 -29.56 3.16
C ALA A 594 -24.25 -29.57 1.68
N ASN A 595 -24.76 -30.53 0.91
CA ASN A 595 -24.49 -30.64 -0.53
C ASN A 595 -25.10 -29.49 -1.34
N LEU A 596 -26.32 -29.05 -0.99
CA LEU A 596 -26.93 -27.84 -1.57
C LEU A 596 -26.03 -26.62 -1.36
N LYS A 597 -25.60 -26.39 -0.12
CA LYS A 597 -24.77 -25.23 0.21
C LYS A 597 -23.42 -25.26 -0.51
N LYS A 598 -22.84 -26.45 -0.66
CA LYS A 598 -21.60 -26.66 -1.44
C LYS A 598 -21.80 -26.32 -2.93
N ALA A 599 -22.93 -26.70 -3.52
CA ALA A 599 -23.24 -26.37 -4.91
C ALA A 599 -23.42 -24.86 -5.10
N GLU A 600 -24.23 -24.21 -4.26
CA GLU A 600 -24.46 -22.75 -4.29
C GLU A 600 -23.16 -21.95 -4.12
N LEU A 601 -22.29 -22.35 -3.19
CA LEU A 601 -21.02 -21.67 -2.95
C LEU A 601 -20.06 -21.79 -4.14
N ASN A 602 -20.03 -22.94 -4.81
CA ASN A 602 -19.24 -23.08 -6.02
C ASN A 602 -19.84 -22.29 -7.19
N THR A 603 -21.16 -22.20 -7.32
CA THR A 603 -21.81 -21.32 -8.31
C THR A 603 -21.31 -19.88 -8.14
N MET A 604 -21.41 -19.33 -6.93
CA MET A 604 -20.96 -17.97 -6.63
C MET A 604 -19.44 -17.80 -6.80
N ARG A 605 -18.63 -18.80 -6.41
CA ARG A 605 -17.18 -18.79 -6.63
C ARG A 605 -16.84 -18.61 -8.10
N TYR A 606 -17.41 -19.42 -8.99
CA TYR A 606 -17.08 -19.34 -10.41
C TYR A 606 -17.70 -18.10 -11.09
N GLN A 607 -18.81 -17.56 -10.59
CA GLN A 607 -19.30 -16.22 -11.01
C GLN A 607 -18.31 -15.11 -10.63
N PHE A 608 -17.80 -15.15 -9.40
CA PHE A 608 -16.79 -14.21 -8.91
C PHE A 608 -15.49 -14.26 -9.74
N LEU A 609 -15.01 -15.47 -10.06
CA LEU A 609 -13.84 -15.63 -10.94
C LEU A 609 -14.10 -15.16 -12.37
N ALA A 610 -15.30 -15.40 -12.91
CA ALA A 610 -15.70 -14.88 -14.22
C ALA A 610 -15.69 -13.34 -14.24
N GLU A 611 -16.23 -12.68 -13.21
CA GLU A 611 -16.16 -11.22 -13.12
C GLU A 611 -14.72 -10.72 -12.96
N THR A 612 -13.91 -11.39 -12.14
CA THR A 612 -12.47 -11.07 -12.00
C THR A 612 -11.76 -11.10 -13.36
N ALA A 613 -12.00 -12.12 -14.17
CA ALA A 613 -11.46 -12.21 -15.53
C ALA A 613 -11.98 -11.06 -16.41
N ARG A 614 -13.28 -10.76 -16.37
CA ARG A 614 -13.91 -9.67 -17.13
C ARG A 614 -13.33 -8.30 -16.80
N VAL A 615 -13.13 -7.99 -15.51
CA VAL A 615 -12.50 -6.73 -15.07
C VAL A 615 -11.09 -6.62 -15.62
N ASN A 616 -10.29 -7.68 -15.54
CA ASN A 616 -8.92 -7.69 -16.06
C ASN A 616 -8.87 -7.53 -17.59
N LEU A 617 -9.74 -8.22 -18.34
CA LEU A 617 -9.90 -8.03 -19.78
C LEU A 617 -10.25 -6.57 -20.14
N SER A 618 -11.13 -5.94 -19.36
CA SER A 618 -11.48 -4.52 -19.51
C SER A 618 -10.30 -3.58 -19.25
N LEU A 619 -9.49 -3.85 -18.22
CA LEU A 619 -8.28 -3.07 -17.90
C LEU A 619 -7.21 -3.21 -18.99
N ILE A 620 -6.99 -4.40 -19.52
CA ILE A 620 -6.10 -4.66 -20.66
C ILE A 620 -6.57 -3.87 -21.88
N LYS A 621 -7.86 -3.98 -22.23
CA LYS A 621 -8.46 -3.25 -23.36
C LYS A 621 -8.26 -1.73 -23.23
N LYS A 622 -8.60 -1.16 -22.08
CA LYS A 622 -8.42 0.30 -21.80
C LYS A 622 -6.96 0.73 -21.92
N THR A 623 -6.03 -0.15 -21.55
CA THR A 623 -4.59 0.11 -21.65
C THR A 623 -4.14 0.20 -23.11
N PHE A 624 -4.60 -0.71 -23.98
CA PHE A 624 -4.29 -0.68 -25.41
C PHE A 624 -4.99 0.44 -26.19
N GLU A 625 -6.27 0.73 -25.91
CA GLU A 625 -6.99 1.84 -26.56
C GLU A 625 -6.28 3.18 -26.35
N ARG A 626 -5.69 3.37 -25.17
CA ARG A 626 -4.88 4.54 -24.83
C ARG A 626 -3.59 4.60 -25.65
N ILE A 627 -2.90 3.48 -25.82
CA ILE A 627 -1.68 3.39 -26.65
C ILE A 627 -1.98 3.83 -28.09
N LEU A 628 -3.04 3.29 -28.69
CA LEU A 628 -3.41 3.55 -30.08
C LEU A 628 -3.76 5.02 -30.35
N ARG A 629 -4.36 5.70 -29.35
CA ARG A 629 -4.63 7.15 -29.44
C ARG A 629 -3.37 8.01 -29.41
N ASN A 630 -2.32 7.54 -28.74
CA ASN A 630 -1.05 8.25 -28.62
C ASN A 630 -0.11 7.99 -29.80
N SER A 631 -0.26 6.87 -30.52
CA SER A 631 0.59 6.50 -31.66
C SER A 631 0.13 7.06 -33.02
N SER A 632 -1.02 7.73 -33.09
CA SER A 632 -1.72 8.07 -34.35
C SER A 632 -1.69 9.55 -34.73
N ARG A 633 -0.68 10.34 -34.29
CA ARG A 633 -0.62 11.77 -34.61
C ARG A 633 0.78 12.22 -35.03
N ASP A 634 0.84 12.94 -36.15
CA ASP A 634 2.06 13.53 -36.70
C ASP A 634 2.71 14.49 -35.68
N ILE A 635 3.92 14.12 -35.29
CA ILE A 635 4.76 14.87 -34.35
C ILE A 635 5.45 15.97 -35.15
N LYS A 636 5.21 17.24 -34.80
CA LYS A 636 5.98 18.36 -35.35
C LYS A 636 7.43 18.29 -34.84
N GLU A 637 8.39 18.51 -35.74
CA GLU A 637 9.81 18.62 -35.41
C GLU A 637 10.04 19.73 -34.35
N PRO A 638 10.64 19.40 -33.20
CA PRO A 638 11.03 20.40 -32.19
C PRO A 638 12.21 21.23 -32.70
N GLY A 639 12.30 22.49 -32.25
CA GLY A 639 13.50 23.30 -32.44
C GLY A 639 14.68 22.75 -31.63
N GLU A 640 15.89 22.83 -32.19
CA GLU A 640 17.12 22.39 -31.53
C GLU A 640 17.34 23.14 -30.21
N PRO A 641 17.53 22.43 -29.07
CA PRO A 641 17.95 23.05 -27.83
C PRO A 641 19.36 23.63 -27.98
N ALA A 642 19.58 24.85 -27.47
CA ALA A 642 20.91 25.43 -27.40
C ALA A 642 21.78 24.62 -26.40
N LEU A 643 22.76 23.88 -26.91
CA LEU A 643 23.73 23.14 -26.10
C LEU A 643 24.73 24.11 -25.46
N SER A 644 25.23 23.79 -24.25
CA SER A 644 26.34 24.51 -23.66
C SER A 644 27.60 24.36 -24.53
N LYS A 645 28.32 25.46 -24.77
CA LYS A 645 29.56 25.46 -25.56
C LYS A 645 30.69 24.90 -24.70
N ASP A 646 31.39 23.88 -25.19
CA ASP A 646 32.62 23.40 -24.56
C ASP A 646 33.70 24.50 -24.68
N PHE A 647 34.22 24.98 -23.55
CA PHE A 647 35.27 25.98 -23.54
C PHE A 647 36.62 25.28 -23.78
N SER A 648 37.30 25.62 -24.88
CA SER A 648 38.55 24.98 -25.33
C SER A 648 39.79 25.36 -24.49
N GLY A 649 39.68 25.33 -23.15
CA GLY A 649 40.74 25.76 -22.23
C GLY A 649 40.71 25.17 -20.82
N ASP A 650 39.79 24.26 -20.52
CA ASP A 650 39.76 23.58 -19.22
C ASP A 650 40.90 22.54 -19.11
N VAL A 651 41.54 22.42 -17.94
CA VAL A 651 42.67 21.51 -17.69
C VAL A 651 42.41 20.70 -16.44
N TYR A 652 42.47 19.37 -16.56
CA TYR A 652 42.25 18.41 -15.48
C TYR A 652 43.34 17.34 -15.52
N THR A 653 44.35 17.42 -14.64
CA THR A 653 45.46 16.45 -14.62
C THR A 653 45.85 16.01 -13.21
N PHE A 654 46.33 14.76 -13.13
CA PHE A 654 46.93 14.18 -11.94
C PHE A 654 48.26 13.53 -12.33
N GLU A 655 49.35 14.25 -12.14
CA GLU A 655 50.69 13.80 -12.56
C GLU A 655 51.67 13.93 -11.41
N LYS A 656 52.37 12.82 -11.08
CA LYS A 656 53.41 12.78 -10.02
C LYS A 656 52.92 13.41 -8.70
N GLY A 657 51.69 13.09 -8.30
CA GLY A 657 51.06 13.61 -7.09
C GLY A 657 50.57 15.06 -7.17
N VAL A 658 50.60 15.71 -8.34
CA VAL A 658 50.08 17.08 -8.52
C VAL A 658 48.70 17.02 -9.15
N ILE A 659 47.69 17.51 -8.42
CA ILE A 659 46.34 17.75 -8.94
C ILE A 659 46.31 19.15 -9.54
N LYS A 660 45.94 19.27 -10.81
CA LYS A 660 45.75 20.55 -11.49
C LYS A 660 44.35 20.62 -12.10
N ILE A 661 43.56 21.59 -11.64
CA ILE A 661 42.20 21.85 -12.11
C ILE A 661 42.11 23.32 -12.51
N VAL A 662 41.96 23.57 -13.81
CA VAL A 662 41.63 24.88 -14.37
C VAL A 662 40.27 24.74 -15.04
N ASP A 663 39.26 25.39 -14.49
CA ASP A 663 37.91 25.45 -15.08
C ASP A 663 37.52 26.91 -15.28
N LEU A 664 37.39 27.33 -16.52
CA LEU A 664 37.14 28.72 -16.87
C LEU A 664 35.72 29.17 -16.52
N GLU A 665 34.75 28.25 -16.60
CA GLU A 665 33.34 28.51 -16.35
C GLU A 665 33.08 28.70 -14.84
N LEU A 666 33.64 27.80 -14.03
CA LEU A 666 33.55 27.81 -12.57
C LEU A 666 34.58 28.74 -11.90
N LYS A 667 35.47 29.33 -12.70
CA LYS A 667 36.59 30.18 -12.26
C LYS A 667 37.47 29.47 -11.24
N LEU A 668 37.78 28.19 -11.51
CA LEU A 668 38.67 27.38 -10.68
C LEU A 668 40.08 27.41 -11.26
N ASN A 669 41.06 27.58 -10.37
CA ASN A 669 42.48 27.42 -10.68
C ASN A 669 43.15 26.82 -9.43
N ILE A 670 43.15 25.50 -9.37
CA ILE A 670 43.64 24.71 -8.24
C ILE A 670 44.89 23.96 -8.69
N GLU A 671 45.97 24.10 -7.93
CA GLU A 671 47.17 23.29 -8.05
C GLU A 671 47.55 22.80 -6.64
N GLU A 672 47.31 21.52 -6.35
CA GLU A 672 47.59 20.91 -5.05
C GLU A 672 48.61 19.79 -5.25
N LYS A 673 49.74 19.87 -4.54
CA LYS A 673 50.78 18.84 -4.54
C LYS A 673 50.61 17.93 -3.33
N LEU A 674 50.36 16.65 -3.57
CA LEU A 674 50.33 15.60 -2.57
C LEU A 674 51.77 15.11 -2.29
N PRO A 675 52.19 15.02 -1.02
CA PRO A 675 53.48 14.40 -0.68
C PRO A 675 53.58 12.95 -1.18
N ASP A 676 54.78 12.53 -1.59
CA ASP A 676 55.02 11.14 -2.02
C ASP A 676 54.64 10.16 -0.90
N GLY A 677 53.89 9.10 -1.26
CA GLY A 677 53.41 8.11 -0.31
C GLY A 677 52.26 8.56 0.60
N SER A 678 51.75 9.80 0.47
CA SER A 678 50.61 10.29 1.25
C SER A 678 49.24 9.93 0.66
N TYR A 679 49.20 9.36 -0.53
CA TYR A 679 47.97 8.98 -1.23
C TYR A 679 48.05 7.53 -1.73
N GLN A 680 46.89 6.91 -1.88
CA GLN A 680 46.75 5.56 -2.41
C GLN A 680 45.72 5.55 -3.53
N THR A 681 46.04 4.89 -4.64
CA THR A 681 45.09 4.61 -5.71
C THR A 681 44.67 3.14 -5.64
N GLN A 682 43.37 2.89 -5.58
CA GLN A 682 42.80 1.53 -5.61
C GLN A 682 42.04 1.34 -6.92
N LYS A 683 42.19 0.14 -7.50
CA LYS A 683 41.42 -0.31 -8.65
C LYS A 683 40.54 -1.47 -8.22
N VAL A 684 39.32 -1.48 -8.73
CA VAL A 684 38.43 -2.63 -8.69
C VAL A 684 38.24 -3.09 -10.13
N GLU A 685 38.41 -4.38 -10.36
CA GLU A 685 38.35 -4.99 -11.69
C GLU A 685 37.10 -5.86 -11.84
N TYR A 686 36.60 -5.93 -13.08
CA TYR A 686 35.64 -6.94 -13.50
C TYR A 686 36.28 -8.34 -13.48
N PRO A 687 35.48 -9.43 -13.50
CA PRO A 687 36.00 -10.79 -13.62
C PRO A 687 36.90 -11.01 -14.85
N ASN A 688 36.72 -10.21 -15.91
CA ASN A 688 37.53 -10.25 -17.13
C ASN A 688 38.89 -9.51 -17.00
N GLY A 689 39.19 -8.92 -15.84
CA GLY A 689 40.43 -8.18 -15.55
C GLY A 689 40.45 -6.72 -16.01
N GLN A 690 39.38 -6.22 -16.64
CA GLN A 690 39.28 -4.81 -16.95
C GLN A 690 38.96 -4.00 -15.70
N VAL A 691 39.48 -2.78 -15.62
CA VAL A 691 39.19 -1.87 -14.50
C VAL A 691 37.71 -1.48 -14.57
N LYS A 692 36.96 -1.69 -13.49
CA LYS A 692 35.59 -1.22 -13.29
C LYS A 692 35.56 0.20 -12.73
N LYS A 693 36.43 0.45 -11.75
CA LYS A 693 36.59 1.76 -11.13
C LYS A 693 37.95 1.95 -10.51
N GLU A 694 38.38 3.19 -10.47
CA GLU A 694 39.65 3.64 -9.91
C GLU A 694 39.43 4.87 -9.05
N TRP A 695 40.00 4.87 -7.86
CA TRP A 695 39.85 5.93 -6.87
C TRP A 695 41.18 6.27 -6.24
N THR A 696 41.36 7.54 -5.89
CA THR A 696 42.54 8.00 -5.15
C THR A 696 42.11 8.61 -3.83
N TRP A 697 42.74 8.21 -2.73
CA TRP A 697 42.46 8.72 -1.38
C TRP A 697 43.71 9.22 -0.69
N ARG A 698 43.49 10.14 0.25
CA ARG A 698 44.43 10.55 1.28
C ARG A 698 43.69 10.63 2.61
N ASN A 699 44.16 9.90 3.62
CA ASN A 699 43.55 9.87 4.96
C ASN A 699 42.04 9.57 4.93
N HIS A 700 41.61 8.51 4.24
CA HIS A 700 40.22 8.09 4.07
C HIS A 700 39.30 9.04 3.27
N LEU A 701 39.81 10.19 2.81
CA LEU A 701 39.10 11.14 1.95
C LEU A 701 39.51 10.97 0.50
N LEU A 702 38.58 11.20 -0.43
CA LEU A 702 38.88 11.23 -1.86
C LEU A 702 39.81 12.42 -2.18
N GLU A 703 40.85 12.17 -2.97
CA GLU A 703 41.90 13.14 -3.28
C GLU A 703 42.48 12.83 -4.66
N GLY A 704 42.12 13.62 -5.68
CA GLY A 704 42.48 13.40 -7.08
C GLY A 704 41.34 12.77 -7.89
N PRO A 705 41.67 11.97 -8.93
CA PRO A 705 40.67 11.44 -9.85
C PRO A 705 39.91 10.24 -9.25
N SER A 706 38.62 10.19 -9.57
CA SER A 706 37.71 9.05 -9.43
C SER A 706 37.21 8.70 -10.82
N SER A 707 37.44 7.48 -11.31
CA SER A 707 37.11 7.08 -12.68
C SER A 707 36.30 5.79 -12.70
N PHE A 708 35.32 5.71 -13.59
CA PHE A 708 34.46 4.54 -13.79
C PHE A 708 34.50 4.11 -15.25
N TYR A 709 34.45 2.80 -15.48
CA TYR A 709 34.61 2.19 -16.78
C TYR A 709 33.58 1.07 -16.95
N SER A 710 33.16 0.83 -18.19
CA SER A 710 32.30 -0.30 -18.54
C SER A 710 33.07 -1.62 -18.53
N GLU A 711 32.36 -2.76 -18.58
CA GLU A 711 32.98 -4.08 -18.73
C GLU A 711 33.75 -4.25 -20.07
N THR A 712 33.53 -3.36 -21.03
CA THR A 712 34.28 -3.28 -22.29
C THR A 712 35.50 -2.36 -22.24
N GLY A 713 35.64 -1.59 -21.16
CA GLY A 713 36.80 -0.75 -20.86
C GLY A 713 36.63 0.69 -21.31
N ALA A 714 35.43 1.06 -21.76
CA ALA A 714 35.10 2.43 -22.11
C ALA A 714 34.98 3.28 -20.84
N LEU A 715 35.52 4.49 -20.85
CA LEU A 715 35.39 5.42 -19.73
C LEU A 715 33.93 5.91 -19.64
N LEU A 716 33.24 5.56 -18.56
CA LEU A 716 31.87 6.02 -18.27
C LEU A 716 31.88 7.40 -17.64
N GLY A 717 32.86 7.72 -16.81
CA GLY A 717 32.94 9.02 -16.16
C GLY A 717 34.23 9.21 -15.37
N ARG A 718 34.59 10.48 -15.18
CA ARG A 718 35.70 10.87 -14.30
C ARG A 718 35.37 12.13 -13.53
N ASP A 719 35.67 12.09 -12.24
CA ASP A 719 35.46 13.15 -11.27
C ASP A 719 36.75 13.50 -10.55
N TRP A 720 36.77 14.71 -9.98
CA TRP A 720 37.96 15.28 -9.36
C TRP A 720 37.67 15.75 -7.95
N TYR A 721 38.51 15.33 -7.02
CA TYR A 721 38.39 15.63 -5.61
C TYR A 721 39.62 16.38 -5.11
N VAL A 722 39.40 17.37 -4.25
CA VAL A 722 40.47 18.07 -3.51
C VAL A 722 40.04 18.14 -2.06
N LYS A 723 40.82 17.56 -1.15
CA LYS A 723 40.53 17.49 0.30
C LYS A 723 39.12 16.93 0.58
N GLY A 724 38.75 15.85 -0.10
CA GLY A 724 37.43 15.22 0.02
C GLY A 724 36.27 15.99 -0.61
N LYS A 725 36.51 17.10 -1.31
CA LYS A 725 35.45 17.88 -1.97
C LYS A 725 35.51 17.73 -3.47
N LYS A 726 34.38 17.40 -4.09
CA LYS A 726 34.24 17.34 -5.56
C LYS A 726 34.44 18.74 -6.17
N GLN A 727 35.20 18.82 -7.27
CA GLN A 727 35.58 20.07 -7.94
C GLN A 727 35.48 19.95 -9.46
N GLY A 728 35.05 21.03 -10.11
CA GLY A 728 35.06 21.16 -11.56
C GLY A 728 33.91 20.44 -12.27
N LYS A 729 34.10 20.24 -13.57
CA LYS A 729 33.17 19.54 -14.46
C LYS A 729 33.34 18.04 -14.38
N SER A 730 32.21 17.37 -14.25
CA SER A 730 32.06 15.93 -14.40
C SER A 730 31.36 15.65 -15.73
N LYS A 731 31.99 14.86 -16.60
CA LYS A 731 31.39 14.38 -17.85
C LYS A 731 31.18 12.88 -17.74
N TRP A 732 29.94 12.47 -17.94
CA TRP A 732 29.55 11.06 -17.98
C TRP A 732 29.06 10.68 -19.36
N PHE A 733 29.29 9.42 -19.72
CA PHE A 733 28.94 8.81 -20.98
C PHE A 733 28.16 7.53 -20.73
N TYR A 734 27.27 7.23 -21.66
CA TYR A 734 26.72 5.90 -21.82
C TYR A 734 27.81 4.91 -22.23
N ALA A 735 27.62 3.61 -21.97
CA ALA A 735 28.50 2.56 -22.50
C ALA A 735 28.63 2.58 -24.04
N THR A 736 27.67 3.19 -24.75
CA THR A 736 27.71 3.43 -26.20
C THR A 736 28.66 4.55 -26.62
N GLY A 737 29.17 5.35 -25.67
CA GLY A 737 29.97 6.56 -25.90
C GLY A 737 29.15 7.83 -26.07
N ALA A 738 27.81 7.76 -26.10
CA ALA A 738 26.95 8.95 -26.11
C ALA A 738 27.09 9.72 -24.79
N LEU A 739 27.02 11.06 -24.84
CA LEU A 739 27.07 11.88 -23.64
C LEU A 739 25.85 11.59 -22.76
N HIS A 740 26.08 11.29 -21.49
CA HIS A 740 25.03 11.05 -20.49
C HIS A 740 24.73 12.32 -19.69
N SER A 741 25.77 12.98 -19.16
CA SER A 741 25.59 14.20 -18.39
C SER A 741 26.84 15.06 -18.32
N ILE A 742 26.62 16.36 -18.13
CA ILE A 742 27.63 17.34 -17.74
C ILE A 742 27.17 17.96 -16.43
N GLN A 743 27.92 17.70 -15.37
CA GLN A 743 27.66 18.25 -14.05
C GLN A 743 28.82 19.15 -13.61
N ARG A 744 28.54 20.11 -12.76
CA ARG A 744 29.46 21.17 -12.37
C ARG A 744 29.44 21.34 -10.86
N PHE A 745 30.62 21.23 -10.25
CA PHE A 745 30.79 21.23 -8.80
C PHE A 745 31.84 22.24 -8.34
N LYS A 746 31.56 22.86 -7.20
CA LYS A 746 32.50 23.73 -6.49
C LYS A 746 32.42 23.45 -5.00
N ASP A 747 33.56 23.14 -4.39
CA ASP A 747 33.66 22.85 -2.96
C ASP A 747 32.72 21.74 -2.46
N GLY A 748 32.46 20.73 -3.30
CA GLY A 748 31.60 19.59 -3.00
C GLY A 748 30.09 19.82 -3.23
N LEU A 749 29.72 21.03 -3.66
CA LEU A 749 28.34 21.42 -3.94
C LEU A 749 28.13 21.62 -5.44
N GLU A 750 26.93 21.35 -5.92
CA GLU A 750 26.47 21.64 -7.27
C GLU A 750 26.52 23.16 -7.52
N GLU A 751 27.13 23.58 -8.62
CA GLU A 751 27.32 24.99 -8.98
C GLU A 751 27.18 25.17 -10.50
N GLY A 752 26.30 26.07 -10.92
CA GLY A 752 25.98 26.28 -12.32
C GLY A 752 25.02 25.21 -12.87
N THR A 753 24.94 25.15 -14.20
CA THR A 753 23.98 24.29 -14.90
C THR A 753 24.39 22.82 -14.84
N GLN A 754 23.43 21.93 -14.63
CA GLN A 754 23.58 20.48 -14.71
C GLN A 754 22.73 20.00 -15.89
N GLU A 755 23.35 19.26 -16.80
CA GLU A 755 22.72 18.82 -18.05
C GLU A 755 22.77 17.29 -18.12
N TYR A 756 21.65 16.68 -18.46
CA TYR A 756 21.52 15.24 -18.67
C TYR A 756 20.92 15.00 -20.03
N PHE A 757 21.30 13.90 -20.67
CA PHE A 757 20.94 13.58 -22.05
C PHE A 757 20.35 12.17 -22.11
N TYR A 758 19.48 11.93 -23.07
CA TYR A 758 19.04 10.60 -23.44
C TYR A 758 20.12 9.89 -24.29
N PRO A 759 20.07 8.55 -24.43
CA PRO A 759 21.01 7.82 -25.28
C PRO A 759 20.99 8.26 -26.76
N ASN A 760 19.90 8.87 -27.22
CA ASN A 760 19.76 9.44 -28.57
C ASN A 760 20.41 10.83 -28.71
N GLY A 761 21.03 11.37 -27.65
CA GLY A 761 21.71 12.67 -27.61
C GLY A 761 20.80 13.87 -27.34
N GLN A 762 19.48 13.68 -27.24
CA GLN A 762 18.57 14.77 -26.90
C GLN A 762 18.72 15.16 -25.43
N LEU A 763 18.59 16.46 -25.14
CA LEU A 763 18.58 16.96 -23.77
C LEU A 763 17.42 16.33 -23.00
N LYS A 764 17.73 15.69 -21.87
CA LYS A 764 16.79 15.05 -20.96
C LYS A 764 16.39 16.02 -19.85
N THR A 765 17.38 16.65 -19.22
CA THR A 765 17.18 17.52 -18.05
C THR A 765 18.19 18.66 -18.03
N HIS A 766 17.72 19.84 -17.64
CA HIS A 766 18.51 21.04 -17.39
C HIS A 766 18.13 21.60 -16.01
N LEU A 767 19.11 21.70 -15.12
CA LEU A 767 18.94 22.20 -13.75
C LEU A 767 19.99 23.27 -13.42
N ASP A 768 19.57 24.46 -13.02
CA ASP A 768 20.51 25.48 -12.53
C ASP A 768 20.70 25.38 -11.00
N TYR A 769 21.96 25.33 -10.57
CA TYR A 769 22.33 25.31 -9.15
C TYR A 769 23.22 26.48 -8.75
N ARG A 770 23.11 26.89 -7.49
CA ARG A 770 24.04 27.78 -6.81
C ARG A 770 24.25 27.30 -5.38
N GLN A 771 25.49 27.01 -5.02
CA GLN A 771 25.85 26.50 -3.68
C GLN A 771 24.99 25.29 -3.24
N GLY A 772 24.80 24.32 -4.14
CA GLY A 772 24.06 23.09 -3.86
C GLY A 772 22.54 23.25 -3.81
N LYS A 773 21.99 24.43 -4.10
CA LYS A 773 20.54 24.67 -4.17
C LYS A 773 20.11 25.05 -5.57
N LEU A 774 18.93 24.58 -5.99
CA LEU A 774 18.31 25.01 -7.25
C LEU A 774 18.15 26.54 -7.27
N HIS A 775 18.67 27.19 -8.31
CA HIS A 775 18.63 28.64 -8.49
C HIS A 775 18.71 29.00 -9.98
N GLY A 776 17.55 29.19 -10.61
CA GLY A 776 17.42 29.38 -12.05
C GLY A 776 16.34 28.48 -12.64
N ASP A 777 16.50 28.15 -13.92
CA ASP A 777 15.51 27.37 -14.66
C ASP A 777 15.69 25.87 -14.41
N VAL A 778 14.56 25.17 -14.34
CA VAL A 778 14.49 23.70 -14.38
C VAL A 778 13.63 23.30 -15.56
N LYS A 779 14.22 22.57 -16.51
CA LYS A 779 13.54 22.08 -17.71
C LYS A 779 13.76 20.59 -17.87
N LEU A 780 12.67 19.86 -18.03
CA LEU A 780 12.64 18.42 -18.25
C LEU A 780 12.04 18.17 -19.63
N TYR A 781 12.57 17.19 -20.36
CA TYR A 781 12.15 16.89 -21.72
C TYR A 781 11.76 15.42 -21.84
N PHE A 782 10.91 15.11 -22.82
CA PHE A 782 10.68 13.74 -23.24
C PHE A 782 11.80 13.26 -24.17
N SER A 783 11.94 11.94 -24.37
CA SER A 783 12.92 11.34 -25.27
C SER A 783 12.69 11.63 -26.76
N ASN A 784 11.62 12.36 -27.10
CA ASN A 784 11.37 12.91 -28.43
C ASN A 784 11.77 14.41 -28.55
N GLY A 785 12.30 15.01 -27.48
CA GLY A 785 12.77 16.39 -27.43
C GLY A 785 11.69 17.41 -27.05
N GLN A 786 10.42 17.00 -26.87
CA GLN A 786 9.38 17.90 -26.42
C GLN A 786 9.52 18.23 -24.94
N LEU A 787 9.17 19.46 -24.57
CA LEU A 787 9.21 19.92 -23.18
C LEU A 787 8.18 19.14 -22.34
N LYS A 788 8.65 18.49 -21.29
CA LYS A 788 7.84 17.72 -20.34
C LYS A 788 7.43 18.56 -19.14
N ARG A 789 8.34 19.39 -18.63
CA ARG A 789 8.10 20.26 -17.47
C ARG A 789 9.04 21.45 -17.49
N GLU A 790 8.54 22.61 -17.11
CA GLU A 790 9.35 23.79 -16.85
C GLU A 790 8.92 24.42 -15.52
N LEU A 791 9.89 24.95 -14.78
CA LEU A 791 9.68 25.78 -13.61
C LEU A 791 10.95 26.57 -13.29
N HIS A 792 10.84 27.52 -12.37
CA HIS A 792 11.95 28.36 -11.95
C HIS A 792 12.11 28.31 -10.42
N TYR A 793 13.36 28.36 -9.97
CA TYR A 793 13.73 28.26 -8.56
C TYR A 793 14.59 29.45 -8.12
N GLU A 794 14.35 29.92 -6.90
CA GLU A 794 15.21 30.87 -6.21
C GLU A 794 15.61 30.32 -4.84
N ASN A 795 16.90 30.02 -4.65
CA ASN A 795 17.46 29.56 -3.37
C ASN A 795 16.81 28.25 -2.86
N GLY A 796 16.52 27.34 -3.78
CA GLY A 796 15.90 26.04 -3.51
C GLY A 796 14.38 26.08 -3.42
N LYS A 797 13.73 27.24 -3.62
CA LYS A 797 12.26 27.39 -3.57
C LYS A 797 11.69 27.73 -4.94
N ARG A 798 10.53 27.18 -5.30
CA ARG A 798 9.81 27.49 -6.54
C ARG A 798 9.38 28.94 -6.56
N ASN A 799 9.67 29.63 -7.65
CA ASN A 799 9.26 31.00 -7.88
C ASN A 799 8.93 31.19 -9.37
N GLY A 800 7.73 31.68 -9.68
CA GLY A 800 7.25 31.85 -11.06
C GLY A 800 6.26 30.77 -11.50
N VAL A 801 6.19 30.53 -12.82
CA VAL A 801 5.21 29.61 -13.40
C VAL A 801 5.82 28.23 -13.59
N GLU A 802 5.11 27.22 -13.12
CA GLU A 802 5.32 25.82 -13.44
C GLU A 802 4.37 25.40 -14.56
N ARG A 803 4.88 24.67 -15.55
CA ARG A 803 4.07 24.01 -16.58
C ARG A 803 4.51 22.57 -16.79
N MET A 804 3.56 21.71 -17.10
CA MET A 804 3.80 20.33 -17.48
C MET A 804 2.98 19.97 -18.71
N TRP A 805 3.58 19.19 -19.60
CA TRP A 805 2.95 18.77 -20.86
C TRP A 805 2.95 17.25 -20.99
N ALA A 806 1.99 16.76 -21.76
CA ALA A 806 1.93 15.40 -22.25
C ALA A 806 2.97 15.17 -23.37
N PRO A 807 3.31 13.90 -23.70
CA PRO A 807 4.25 13.56 -24.77
C PRO A 807 3.85 14.00 -26.18
N ASP A 808 2.60 14.45 -26.36
CA ASP A 808 2.08 15.02 -27.61
C ASP A 808 2.10 16.56 -27.63
N GLY A 809 2.66 17.19 -26.60
CA GLY A 809 2.81 18.64 -26.47
C GLY A 809 1.60 19.37 -25.90
N LYS A 810 0.54 18.66 -25.48
CA LYS A 810 -0.60 19.31 -24.80
C LYS A 810 -0.25 19.67 -23.36
N LEU A 811 -0.64 20.87 -22.95
CA LEU A 811 -0.49 21.32 -21.57
C LEU A 811 -1.41 20.51 -20.65
N GLU A 812 -0.84 19.88 -19.60
CA GLU A 812 -1.57 19.11 -18.59
C GLU A 812 -1.71 19.90 -17.29
N ILE A 813 -0.69 20.68 -16.90
CA ILE A 813 -0.67 21.45 -15.65
C ILE A 813 -0.03 22.83 -15.90
N GLU A 814 -0.62 23.85 -15.29
CA GLU A 814 -0.03 25.18 -15.13
C GLU A 814 -0.28 25.63 -13.68
N ALA A 815 0.75 26.08 -12.97
CA ALA A 815 0.62 26.56 -11.60
C ALA A 815 1.60 27.70 -11.34
N HIS A 816 1.22 28.64 -10.49
CA HIS A 816 2.03 29.81 -10.17
C HIS A 816 2.48 29.73 -8.71
N PHE A 817 3.76 30.00 -8.47
CA PHE A 817 4.38 29.90 -7.15
C PHE A 817 5.15 31.16 -6.78
N GLN A 818 5.18 31.45 -5.49
CA GLN A 818 6.07 32.42 -4.88
C GLN A 818 6.63 31.80 -3.58
N ASN A 819 7.94 31.56 -3.54
CA ASN A 819 8.61 30.92 -2.40
C ASN A 819 7.97 29.58 -1.99
N ASP A 820 7.76 28.69 -2.96
CA ASP A 820 7.03 27.41 -2.86
C ASP A 820 5.53 27.50 -2.55
N GLN A 821 5.00 28.69 -2.26
CA GLN A 821 3.59 28.86 -1.95
C GLN A 821 2.79 29.18 -3.22
N PRO A 822 1.60 28.58 -3.43
CA PRO A 822 0.81 28.82 -4.62
C PRO A 822 0.22 30.22 -4.62
N VAL A 823 0.34 30.95 -5.72
CA VAL A 823 -0.22 32.29 -5.92
C VAL A 823 -0.95 32.33 -7.26
N GLY A 824 -1.85 33.29 -7.50
CA GLY A 824 -2.49 33.43 -8.81
C GLY A 824 -3.34 32.21 -9.20
N ILE A 825 -3.29 31.79 -10.47
CA ILE A 825 -4.15 30.72 -10.99
C ILE A 825 -3.35 29.44 -11.18
N SER A 826 -3.94 28.30 -10.83
CA SER A 826 -3.46 26.96 -11.17
C SER A 826 -4.53 26.21 -11.95
N ARG A 827 -4.15 25.50 -13.01
CA ARG A 827 -5.04 24.77 -13.91
C ARG A 827 -4.52 23.37 -14.21
N GLU A 828 -5.46 22.43 -14.31
CA GLU A 828 -5.22 21.06 -14.76
C GLU A 828 -6.11 20.78 -15.98
N TRP A 829 -5.55 20.21 -17.02
CA TRP A 829 -6.26 19.76 -18.21
C TRP A 829 -6.27 18.23 -18.30
N ARG A 830 -7.32 17.68 -18.91
CA ARG A 830 -7.44 16.26 -19.22
C ARG A 830 -6.59 15.91 -20.45
N GLU A 831 -6.35 14.62 -20.67
CA GLU A 831 -5.57 14.11 -21.82
C GLU A 831 -6.19 14.50 -23.19
N ASP A 832 -7.50 14.77 -23.24
CA ASP A 832 -8.19 15.26 -24.43
C ASP A 832 -7.98 16.76 -24.69
N GLY A 833 -7.38 17.50 -23.75
CA GLY A 833 -7.13 18.93 -23.79
C GLY A 833 -8.23 19.78 -23.16
N GLN A 834 -9.31 19.18 -22.65
CA GLN A 834 -10.34 19.91 -21.93
C GLN A 834 -9.86 20.30 -20.53
N LEU A 835 -10.24 21.49 -20.08
CA LEU A 835 -9.95 21.94 -18.72
C LEU A 835 -10.65 21.01 -17.72
N SER A 836 -9.92 20.57 -16.69
CA SER A 836 -10.41 19.66 -15.65
C SER A 836 -10.65 20.41 -14.35
N LYS A 837 -9.66 21.22 -13.92
CA LYS A 837 -9.68 21.96 -12.66
C LYS A 837 -9.03 23.32 -12.81
N GLU A 838 -9.51 24.28 -12.01
CA GLU A 838 -8.89 25.59 -11.83
C GLU A 838 -9.00 26.00 -10.37
N TYR A 839 -7.89 26.47 -9.80
CA TYR A 839 -7.87 27.10 -8.48
C TYR A 839 -7.24 28.47 -8.60
N ALA A 840 -7.79 29.46 -7.89
CA ALA A 840 -7.16 30.77 -7.74
C ALA A 840 -6.73 31.00 -6.31
N TYR A 841 -5.61 31.70 -6.12
CA TYR A 841 -4.99 32.02 -4.85
C TYR A 841 -4.59 33.49 -4.81
N ASP A 842 -4.65 34.11 -3.63
CA ASP A 842 -4.07 35.43 -3.40
C ASP A 842 -2.55 35.36 -3.14
N GLU A 843 -1.94 36.53 -2.88
CA GLU A 843 -0.52 36.67 -2.54
C GLU A 843 -0.10 35.97 -1.25
N ASN A 844 -1.07 35.66 -0.36
CA ASN A 844 -0.85 34.94 0.89
C ASN A 844 -1.20 33.44 0.77
N SER A 845 -1.38 32.96 -0.47
CA SER A 845 -1.75 31.58 -0.80
C SER A 845 -3.08 31.13 -0.19
N LYS A 846 -3.98 32.09 0.07
CA LYS A 846 -5.36 31.81 0.41
C LYS A 846 -6.14 31.51 -0.87
N LYS A 847 -6.77 30.34 -0.94
CA LYS A 847 -7.61 29.95 -2.07
C LYS A 847 -8.80 30.93 -2.19
N LEU A 848 -8.91 31.58 -3.34
CA LEU A 848 -9.95 32.54 -3.70
C LEU A 848 -11.20 31.84 -4.27
N TYR A 849 -10.98 30.86 -5.14
CA TYR A 849 -12.04 30.02 -5.69
C TYR A 849 -11.51 28.68 -6.21
N ALA A 850 -12.43 27.75 -6.44
CA ALA A 850 -12.21 26.50 -7.16
C ALA A 850 -13.26 26.33 -8.26
N LYS A 851 -12.84 25.79 -9.40
CA LYS A 851 -13.72 25.37 -10.49
C LYS A 851 -13.33 24.00 -10.99
N GLN A 852 -14.33 23.21 -11.39
CA GLN A 852 -14.14 21.89 -11.94
C GLN A 852 -15.08 21.65 -13.11
N TRP A 853 -14.61 20.94 -14.14
CA TRP A 853 -15.37 20.60 -15.34
C TRP A 853 -15.40 19.09 -15.55
N ASP A 854 -16.50 18.58 -16.11
CA ASP A 854 -16.63 17.18 -16.53
C ASP A 854 -15.86 16.88 -17.83
N SER A 855 -16.04 15.68 -18.39
CA SER A 855 -15.41 15.28 -19.67
C SER A 855 -16.10 15.85 -20.92
N LYS A 856 -17.19 16.62 -20.76
CA LYS A 856 -17.90 17.32 -21.82
C LYS A 856 -17.61 18.83 -21.79
N GLY A 857 -16.77 19.28 -20.85
CA GLY A 857 -16.45 20.69 -20.64
C GLY A 857 -17.55 21.46 -19.91
N VAL A 858 -18.51 20.78 -19.30
CA VAL A 858 -19.55 21.40 -18.47
C VAL A 858 -18.98 21.63 -17.08
N GLU A 859 -19.08 22.85 -16.59
CA GLU A 859 -18.66 23.19 -15.22
C GLU A 859 -19.59 22.46 -14.23
N ILE A 860 -19.02 21.55 -13.44
CA ILE A 860 -19.74 20.76 -12.44
C ILE A 860 -19.70 21.41 -11.05
N ALA A 861 -18.75 22.32 -10.82
CA ALA A 861 -18.68 23.10 -9.60
C ALA A 861 -17.96 24.44 -9.84
N SER A 862 -18.59 25.55 -9.44
CA SER A 862 -17.88 26.81 -9.13
C SER A 862 -18.16 27.21 -7.69
N GLN A 863 -17.08 27.51 -6.99
CA GLN A 863 -17.10 27.75 -5.56
C GLN A 863 -16.28 29.00 -5.24
N LYS A 864 -16.94 30.12 -4.92
CA LYS A 864 -16.35 31.18 -4.09
C LYS A 864 -16.64 30.78 -2.65
N ILE A 865 -15.68 30.21 -1.94
CA ILE A 865 -15.99 29.54 -0.67
C ILE A 865 -15.13 30.04 0.50
N ASN A 866 -15.83 30.49 1.53
CA ASN A 866 -15.45 30.33 2.93
C ASN A 866 -15.25 28.85 3.24
N ARG A 867 -13.99 28.40 3.40
CA ARG A 867 -13.54 27.07 3.87
C ARG A 867 -14.54 25.90 3.68
N MET A 868 -14.34 25.12 2.62
CA MET A 868 -14.95 23.80 2.48
C MET A 868 -14.52 22.87 3.60
N ASP A 869 -15.46 22.13 4.19
CA ASP A 869 -15.21 21.09 5.17
C ASP A 869 -15.53 19.68 4.65
N TYR A 870 -15.48 18.69 5.54
CA TYR A 870 -15.73 17.27 5.25
C TYR A 870 -17.11 17.04 4.59
N PHE A 871 -18.15 17.79 4.99
CA PHE A 871 -19.51 17.58 4.50
C PHE A 871 -19.69 18.09 3.07
N ASP A 872 -18.98 19.16 2.70
CA ASP A 872 -18.96 19.64 1.31
C ASP A 872 -18.29 18.63 0.37
N GLN A 873 -17.27 17.90 0.85
CA GLN A 873 -16.59 16.87 0.06
C GLN A 873 -17.46 15.63 -0.14
N VAL A 874 -18.15 15.22 0.92
CA VAL A 874 -19.09 14.10 0.90
C VAL A 874 -20.26 14.43 -0.04
N ALA A 875 -20.85 15.62 0.05
CA ALA A 875 -21.93 16.03 -0.85
C ALA A 875 -21.49 16.04 -2.33
N ILE A 876 -20.28 16.51 -2.64
CA ILE A 876 -19.75 16.47 -4.02
C ILE A 876 -19.50 15.03 -4.48
N GLN A 877 -18.98 14.16 -3.62
CA GLN A 877 -18.78 12.75 -3.95
C GLN A 877 -20.12 12.03 -4.19
N THR A 878 -21.13 12.33 -3.38
CA THR A 878 -22.51 11.85 -3.54
C THR A 878 -23.12 12.35 -4.86
N ASP A 879 -22.91 13.62 -5.23
CA ASP A 879 -23.39 14.15 -6.51
C ASP A 879 -22.71 13.47 -7.72
N VAL A 880 -21.39 13.27 -7.67
CA VAL A 880 -20.64 12.54 -8.72
C VAL A 880 -21.09 11.08 -8.83
N LEU A 881 -21.30 10.40 -7.70
CA LEU A 881 -21.79 9.03 -7.65
C LEU A 881 -23.21 8.94 -8.23
N THR A 882 -24.12 9.80 -7.77
CA THR A 882 -25.52 9.81 -8.24
C THR A 882 -25.62 10.20 -9.72
N GLN A 883 -24.81 11.13 -10.24
CA GLN A 883 -24.75 11.41 -11.68
C GLN A 883 -24.24 10.22 -12.51
N SER A 884 -23.26 9.48 -11.98
CA SER A 884 -22.74 8.28 -12.65
C SER A 884 -23.80 7.18 -12.73
N LEU A 885 -24.57 7.02 -11.66
CA LEU A 885 -25.68 6.07 -11.58
C LEU A 885 -26.90 6.49 -12.40
N ASP A 886 -27.20 7.79 -12.48
CA ASP A 886 -28.31 8.34 -13.26
C ASP A 886 -28.11 8.04 -14.75
N ASN A 887 -26.86 8.13 -15.22
CA ASN A 887 -26.52 7.71 -16.59
C ASN A 887 -26.73 6.21 -16.83
N VAL A 888 -26.47 5.36 -15.84
CA VAL A 888 -26.74 3.91 -15.93
C VAL A 888 -28.25 3.64 -15.92
N LEU A 889 -29.00 4.26 -15.00
CA LEU A 889 -30.46 4.15 -14.92
C LEU A 889 -31.15 4.66 -16.18
N GLN A 890 -30.72 5.77 -16.77
CA GLN A 890 -31.27 6.27 -18.03
C GLN A 890 -31.05 5.30 -19.19
N GLN A 891 -29.92 4.60 -19.22
CA GLN A 891 -29.67 3.55 -20.21
C GLN A 891 -30.61 2.36 -19.98
N LEU A 892 -30.81 1.95 -18.74
CA LEU A 892 -31.69 0.84 -18.36
C LEU A 892 -33.17 1.16 -18.61
N ASN A 893 -33.66 2.33 -18.20
CA ASN A 893 -35.02 2.82 -18.45
C ASN A 893 -35.34 2.93 -19.95
N ARG A 894 -34.33 3.12 -20.80
CA ARG A 894 -34.51 3.10 -22.26
C ARG A 894 -34.58 1.66 -22.81
N PHE A 895 -33.88 0.73 -22.17
CA PHE A 895 -33.72 -0.64 -22.65
C PHE A 895 -34.88 -1.55 -22.19
N VAL A 896 -35.29 -1.44 -20.92
CA VAL A 896 -36.29 -2.31 -20.29
C VAL A 896 -37.66 -2.31 -21.01
N PRO A 897 -38.23 -1.17 -21.44
CA PRO A 897 -39.50 -1.15 -22.19
C PRO A 897 -39.41 -1.79 -23.58
N ILE A 898 -38.23 -1.72 -24.21
CA ILE A 898 -37.98 -2.32 -25.53
C ILE A 898 -37.96 -3.84 -25.40
N VAL A 899 -37.31 -4.35 -24.36
CA VAL A 899 -37.18 -5.78 -24.10
C VAL A 899 -38.50 -6.38 -23.59
N SER A 900 -39.29 -5.65 -22.80
CA SER A 900 -40.59 -6.12 -22.29
C SER A 900 -41.70 -6.18 -23.35
N GLN A 901 -41.64 -5.33 -24.38
CA GLN A 901 -42.60 -5.36 -25.51
C GLN A 901 -42.27 -6.42 -26.57
N ASP A 902 -41.06 -6.97 -26.55
CA ASP A 902 -40.64 -8.00 -27.49
C ASP A 902 -41.17 -9.38 -27.07
N LYS A 903 -42.28 -9.79 -27.69
CA LYS A 903 -42.93 -11.10 -27.48
C LYS A 903 -42.02 -12.29 -27.77
N THR A 904 -40.90 -12.09 -28.49
CA THR A 904 -39.94 -13.17 -28.74
C THR A 904 -39.01 -13.41 -27.55
N VAL A 905 -38.68 -12.37 -26.78
CA VAL A 905 -37.79 -12.45 -25.60
C VAL A 905 -38.46 -13.16 -24.42
N GLY A 906 -39.77 -12.99 -24.25
CA GLY A 906 -40.57 -13.76 -23.28
C GLY A 906 -40.26 -13.47 -21.81
N LEU A 907 -39.88 -12.23 -21.48
CA LEU A 907 -40.09 -11.73 -20.12
C LEU A 907 -41.59 -11.80 -19.83
N LYS A 908 -41.95 -12.35 -18.66
CA LYS A 908 -43.31 -12.26 -18.15
C LYS A 908 -43.62 -10.79 -17.82
N ASP A 909 -44.84 -10.35 -18.06
CA ASP A 909 -45.29 -8.98 -17.71
C ASP A 909 -45.06 -8.63 -16.24
N GLU A 910 -45.00 -9.63 -15.35
CA GLU A 910 -44.66 -9.47 -13.93
C GLU A 910 -43.18 -9.12 -13.72
N SER A 911 -42.23 -9.85 -14.32
CA SER A 911 -40.79 -9.56 -14.18
C SER A 911 -40.38 -8.22 -14.79
N ALA A 912 -41.05 -7.78 -15.86
CA ALA A 912 -40.83 -6.44 -16.40
C ALA A 912 -41.37 -5.34 -15.46
N LYS A 913 -42.43 -5.63 -14.70
CA LYS A 913 -42.94 -4.73 -13.65
C LYS A 913 -42.03 -4.72 -12.43
N ASP A 914 -41.44 -5.85 -12.06
CA ASP A 914 -40.48 -5.94 -10.97
C ASP A 914 -39.21 -5.14 -11.30
N ILE A 915 -38.63 -5.31 -12.50
CA ILE A 915 -37.50 -4.49 -12.96
C ILE A 915 -37.86 -3.00 -12.96
N GLN A 916 -39.07 -2.65 -13.40
CA GLN A 916 -39.51 -1.25 -13.43
C GLN A 916 -39.72 -0.71 -12.00
N HIS A 917 -40.20 -1.54 -11.08
CA HIS A 917 -40.36 -1.21 -9.67
C HIS A 917 -39.01 -1.00 -8.99
N ASP A 918 -38.05 -1.90 -9.20
CA ASP A 918 -36.70 -1.81 -8.64
C ASP A 918 -35.94 -0.61 -9.21
N LEU A 919 -36.10 -0.31 -10.51
CA LEU A 919 -35.60 0.93 -11.11
C LEU A 919 -36.21 2.17 -10.45
N GLU A 920 -37.52 2.16 -10.15
CA GLU A 920 -38.20 3.25 -9.43
C GLU A 920 -37.71 3.37 -7.98
N VAL A 921 -37.43 2.26 -7.29
CA VAL A 921 -36.88 2.22 -5.93
C VAL A 921 -35.46 2.77 -5.91
N VAL A 922 -34.57 2.29 -6.78
CA VAL A 922 -33.20 2.81 -6.92
C VAL A 922 -33.21 4.30 -7.28
N GLN A 923 -34.12 4.72 -8.16
CA GLN A 923 -34.26 6.13 -8.54
C GLN A 923 -34.75 6.99 -7.37
N LYS A 924 -35.65 6.47 -6.52
CA LYS A 924 -36.13 7.14 -5.31
C LYS A 924 -35.06 7.22 -4.22
N GLU A 925 -34.27 6.17 -4.02
CA GLU A 925 -33.12 6.18 -3.10
C GLU A 925 -32.01 7.11 -3.60
N MET A 926 -31.80 7.18 -4.92
CA MET A 926 -30.92 8.18 -5.51
C MET A 926 -31.42 9.62 -5.33
N GLU A 927 -32.72 9.87 -5.48
CA GLU A 927 -33.31 11.17 -5.17
C GLU A 927 -33.17 11.49 -3.68
N HIS A 928 -33.28 10.49 -2.80
CA HIS A 928 -33.03 10.65 -1.38
C HIS A 928 -31.57 11.01 -1.10
N LEU A 929 -30.58 10.33 -1.69
CA LEU A 929 -29.16 10.65 -1.58
C LEU A 929 -28.80 12.00 -2.18
N LYS A 930 -29.38 12.36 -3.33
CA LYS A 930 -29.26 13.71 -3.92
C LYS A 930 -29.82 14.75 -2.95
N LYS A 931 -30.97 14.49 -2.33
CA LYS A 931 -31.59 15.38 -1.36
C LYS A 931 -30.76 15.51 -0.09
N VAL A 932 -30.22 14.42 0.45
CA VAL A 932 -29.29 14.45 1.59
C VAL A 932 -28.06 15.27 1.25
N GLY A 933 -27.42 15.04 0.09
CA GLY A 933 -26.31 15.86 -0.38
C GLY A 933 -26.67 17.34 -0.58
N GLN A 934 -27.86 17.65 -1.09
CA GLN A 934 -28.36 19.02 -1.28
C GLN A 934 -28.71 19.72 0.03
N ASP A 935 -29.34 19.03 0.98
CA ASP A 935 -29.67 19.55 2.30
C ASP A 935 -28.37 19.86 3.08
N MET A 936 -27.35 19.00 2.93
CA MET A 936 -26.00 19.24 3.46
C MET A 936 -25.33 20.48 2.84
N LEU A 937 -25.47 20.69 1.52
CA LEU A 937 -24.96 21.88 0.82
C LEU A 937 -25.74 23.15 1.16
N ALA A 938 -27.05 23.05 1.39
CA ALA A 938 -27.91 24.18 1.74
C ALA A 938 -27.64 24.69 3.15
N GLU A 939 -27.40 23.78 4.10
CA GLU A 939 -27.12 24.12 5.51
C GLU A 939 -25.62 24.37 5.80
N SER A 940 -24.70 23.96 4.91
CA SER A 940 -23.29 24.37 4.97
C SER A 940 -23.05 25.85 4.65
N GLY A 941 -24.11 26.57 4.24
CA GLY A 941 -24.12 28.02 4.11
C GLY A 941 -23.88 28.53 2.69
N ILE A 942 -24.07 27.70 1.66
CA ILE A 942 -23.85 28.09 0.26
C ILE A 942 -24.84 29.19 -0.20
N ASN A 943 -25.92 29.48 0.53
CA ASN A 943 -26.93 30.48 0.14
C ASN A 943 -27.53 31.37 1.26
N VAL A 944 -26.93 31.48 2.46
CA VAL A 944 -27.54 32.30 3.53
C VAL A 944 -26.54 33.35 4.06
N GLU A 945 -26.86 34.63 3.83
CA GLU A 945 -26.23 35.76 4.52
C GLU A 945 -26.64 35.73 6.01
N GLY A 946 -25.74 35.30 6.90
CA GLY A 946 -25.91 35.51 8.34
C GLY A 946 -25.24 34.46 9.23
N GLU A 947 -24.55 34.93 10.27
CA GLU A 947 -23.96 34.14 11.35
C GLU A 947 -25.06 33.42 12.16
N LYS A 948 -25.37 32.17 11.82
CA LYS A 948 -26.02 31.21 12.73
C LYS A 948 -25.14 29.99 12.89
N GLU A 949 -24.97 29.54 14.13
CA GLU A 949 -24.24 28.32 14.48
C GLU A 949 -24.83 27.12 13.75
N GLN A 950 -23.95 26.41 13.03
CA GLN A 950 -24.30 25.32 12.11
C GLN A 950 -24.46 24.00 12.87
N ILE A 951 -25.68 23.46 12.89
CA ILE A 951 -26.10 22.30 13.70
C ILE A 951 -25.34 21.01 13.33
N TRP A 952 -24.88 20.86 12.08
CA TRP A 952 -24.19 19.64 11.60
C TRP A 952 -22.71 19.54 11.92
N LYS A 953 -22.10 20.58 12.52
CA LYS A 953 -20.66 20.61 12.81
C LYS A 953 -20.27 20.01 14.16
N THR A 954 -21.19 19.35 14.84
CA THR A 954 -20.89 18.58 16.04
C THR A 954 -20.41 17.16 15.69
N PRO A 955 -19.56 16.53 16.52
CA PRO A 955 -19.19 15.12 16.33
C PRO A 955 -20.39 14.16 16.26
N SER A 956 -21.50 14.52 16.91
CA SER A 956 -22.76 13.78 16.97
C SER A 956 -23.44 13.74 15.60
N SER A 957 -23.60 14.91 14.97
CA SER A 957 -24.23 15.06 13.66
C SER A 957 -23.36 14.50 12.53
N LYS A 958 -22.02 14.48 12.69
CA LYS A 958 -21.12 13.77 11.76
C LYS A 958 -21.40 12.26 11.73
N LYS A 959 -21.53 11.62 12.90
CA LYS A 959 -21.87 10.19 13.00
C LYS A 959 -23.24 9.89 12.40
N GLU A 960 -24.20 10.78 12.58
CA GLU A 960 -25.55 10.61 12.06
C GLU A 960 -25.57 10.71 10.52
N VAL A 961 -24.80 11.64 9.94
CA VAL A 961 -24.60 11.74 8.49
C VAL A 961 -23.85 10.53 7.93
N GLU A 962 -22.76 10.11 8.56
CA GLU A 962 -22.00 8.91 8.17
C GLU A 962 -22.92 7.69 8.18
N LYS A 963 -23.75 7.55 9.22
CA LYS A 963 -24.78 6.50 9.30
C LYS A 963 -25.82 6.60 8.19
N MET A 964 -26.36 7.79 7.90
CA MET A 964 -27.33 7.97 6.82
C MET A 964 -26.73 7.65 5.44
N LEU A 965 -25.46 7.99 5.21
CA LEU A 965 -24.75 7.65 3.98
C LEU A 965 -24.50 6.15 3.90
N ASP A 966 -24.00 5.52 4.96
CA ASP A 966 -23.76 4.08 4.99
C ASP A 966 -25.08 3.31 4.77
N GLU A 967 -26.18 3.71 5.42
CA GLU A 967 -27.50 3.11 5.22
C GLU A 967 -28.03 3.31 3.79
N ALA A 968 -27.86 4.49 3.20
CA ALA A 968 -28.32 4.75 1.85
C ALA A 968 -27.45 4.05 0.80
N THR A 969 -26.13 3.99 1.01
CA THR A 969 -25.20 3.29 0.11
C THR A 969 -25.34 1.79 0.22
N SER A 970 -25.62 1.27 1.42
CA SER A 970 -25.87 -0.17 1.66
C SER A 970 -27.20 -0.60 1.04
N ARG A 971 -28.29 0.15 1.25
CA ARG A 971 -29.58 -0.11 0.59
C ARG A 971 -29.47 -0.02 -0.93
N MET A 972 -28.79 0.99 -1.46
CA MET A 972 -28.53 1.05 -2.91
C MET A 972 -27.64 -0.09 -3.41
N GLY A 973 -26.69 -0.56 -2.60
CA GLY A 973 -25.86 -1.72 -2.92
C GLY A 973 -26.67 -3.01 -3.01
N GLU A 974 -27.61 -3.22 -2.09
CA GLU A 974 -28.56 -4.35 -2.09
C GLU A 974 -29.49 -4.28 -3.31
N GLU A 975 -30.16 -3.14 -3.51
CA GLU A 975 -31.10 -2.92 -4.62
C GLU A 975 -30.40 -2.97 -5.99
N MET A 976 -29.19 -2.41 -6.14
CA MET A 976 -28.39 -2.59 -7.36
C MET A 976 -27.93 -4.03 -7.54
N GLY A 977 -27.67 -4.75 -6.45
CA GLY A 977 -27.34 -6.17 -6.49
C GLY A 977 -28.47 -6.99 -7.08
N GLU A 978 -29.69 -6.78 -6.59
CA GLU A 978 -30.92 -7.43 -7.09
C GLU A 978 -31.22 -7.01 -8.53
N LEU A 979 -31.11 -5.73 -8.85
CA LEU A 979 -31.30 -5.20 -10.20
C LEU A 979 -30.29 -5.79 -11.20
N MET A 980 -29.02 -5.89 -10.81
CA MET A 980 -27.96 -6.48 -11.63
C MET A 980 -28.14 -7.98 -11.81
N GLN A 981 -28.63 -8.68 -10.78
CA GLN A 981 -28.99 -10.09 -10.87
C GLN A 981 -30.16 -10.30 -11.85
N LEU A 982 -31.21 -9.49 -11.75
CA LEU A 982 -32.38 -9.55 -12.62
C LEU A 982 -32.04 -9.17 -14.08
N LEU A 983 -31.16 -8.18 -14.28
CA LEU A 983 -30.59 -7.83 -15.59
C LEU A 983 -29.71 -8.95 -16.15
N HIS A 984 -28.94 -9.62 -15.30
CA HIS A 984 -28.11 -10.75 -15.69
C HIS A 984 -28.95 -11.95 -16.14
N GLU A 985 -30.01 -12.27 -15.40
CA GLU A 985 -30.99 -13.31 -15.76
C GLU A 985 -31.70 -12.98 -17.07
N THR A 986 -32.12 -11.72 -17.24
CA THR A 986 -32.79 -11.22 -18.44
C THR A 986 -31.87 -11.25 -19.66
N THR A 987 -30.63 -10.78 -19.54
CA THR A 987 -29.65 -10.82 -20.64
C THR A 987 -29.24 -12.24 -20.99
N SER A 988 -29.18 -13.14 -20.01
CA SER A 988 -28.94 -14.57 -20.24
C SER A 988 -30.11 -15.23 -20.98
N LEU A 989 -31.35 -14.88 -20.65
CA LEU A 989 -32.55 -15.37 -21.35
C LEU A 989 -32.60 -14.86 -22.80
N ILE A 990 -32.27 -13.58 -23.03
CA ILE A 990 -32.16 -12.99 -24.38
C ILE A 990 -31.10 -13.72 -25.19
N ALA A 991 -29.90 -13.91 -24.62
CA ALA A 991 -28.80 -14.60 -25.28
C ALA A 991 -29.17 -16.05 -25.65
N HIS A 992 -29.88 -16.77 -24.77
CA HIS A 992 -30.38 -18.11 -25.04
C HIS A 992 -31.35 -18.13 -26.22
N LYS A 993 -32.30 -17.19 -26.30
CA LYS A 993 -33.27 -17.17 -27.40
C LYS A 993 -32.69 -16.73 -28.73
N PHE A 994 -31.72 -15.81 -28.73
CA PHE A 994 -30.97 -15.49 -29.94
C PHE A 994 -30.19 -16.70 -30.47
N LYS A 995 -29.66 -17.54 -29.56
CA LYS A 995 -29.00 -18.79 -29.93
C LYS A 995 -29.99 -19.81 -30.53
N GLU A 996 -31.17 -19.98 -29.94
CA GLU A 996 -32.22 -20.85 -30.52
C GLU A 996 -32.73 -20.36 -31.88
N ALA A 997 -32.88 -19.05 -32.06
CA ALA A 997 -33.29 -18.45 -33.33
C ALA A 997 -32.21 -18.61 -34.42
N ALA A 998 -30.93 -18.48 -34.05
CA ALA A 998 -29.81 -18.73 -34.94
C ALA A 998 -29.74 -20.22 -35.36
N GLU A 999 -29.93 -21.15 -34.41
CA GLU A 999 -29.94 -22.60 -34.68
C GLU A 999 -31.16 -23.04 -35.53
N LYS A 1000 -32.32 -22.39 -35.37
CA LYS A 1000 -33.49 -22.59 -36.24
C LYS A 1000 -33.25 -22.11 -37.66
N LYS A 1001 -32.66 -20.92 -37.81
CA LYS A 1001 -32.32 -20.34 -39.11
C LYS A 1001 -31.26 -21.19 -39.84
N GLU A 1002 -30.29 -21.72 -39.11
CA GLU A 1002 -29.28 -22.65 -39.65
C GLU A 1002 -29.87 -24.02 -40.07
N LYS A 1003 -30.99 -24.45 -39.46
CA LYS A 1003 -31.74 -25.65 -39.87
C LYS A 1003 -32.68 -25.40 -41.05
N GLU A 1004 -33.21 -24.18 -41.21
CA GLU A 1004 -34.01 -23.78 -42.37
C GLU A 1004 -33.13 -23.51 -43.59
N ASP A 1005 -31.94 -22.92 -43.42
CA ASP A 1005 -30.95 -22.73 -44.50
C ASP A 1005 -30.27 -24.04 -44.95
N LYS A 1006 -30.39 -25.13 -44.16
CA LYS A 1006 -29.92 -26.49 -44.50
C LYS A 1006 -31.01 -27.38 -45.11
N LYS A 1007 -32.27 -26.94 -45.19
CA LYS A 1007 -33.40 -27.65 -45.81
C LYS A 1007 -33.68 -27.10 -47.19
#